data_AF-A0A3A6NQ13-F1
#
_entry.id   AF-A0A3A6NQ13-F1
#
_cell.length_a   1.000
_cell.length_b   1.000
_cell.length_c   1.000
_cell.angle_alpha   90.00
_cell.angle_beta   90.00
_cell.angle_gamma   90.00
#
_symmetry.space_group_name_H-M   'P 1'
#
loop_
_entity.id
_entity.type
_entity.pdbx_description
1 polymer ?
#
loop_
_entity_poly.entity_id
_entity_poly.type
_entity_poly.pdbx_seq_one_letter_code
_entity_poly.pdbx_strand_id
1 'polypeptide(L)'
;MDMNIKHGSILTEDLTSVVERLRDINVKGENLQSISIHCLGISAFEALSRAYRERERAALEWKARGGQVVGCLGNDVPEELLIAAGYFPVRVCGDPSGRSAEAAERYIERAFDPLIRSQFGRIIDGSYSYLDYLVVNNSSDALVRVFYYLRQLRRVEPGLPIPELYFFDFLHTRFRTSALYNRERLRHFQGVLERWSGKSITQEALTEAIVICNENRRLLRELAALRAADAPCLSGRQALQVIGSSMFLPRDEHSHLLRMFLAEAKSYATLPGVRLFVTGSAHDHCQFYELVESCGAVIVGEDHDWGNRHFDGEIDVTVDPVDAIIDRYHLRQPSTSQSTVSERVSALIGQVRATGAQGVIFFILDLDDAPSWDFPDQLRALEEMGVPVLLLDHQPYGLVDAGMLRREVSAFIESISRGDWHVRSAVSTGARGSDLATDRPGSEQGVRKMGSCGAASVKQLRSAIEANAYQRQWFMGIKERVAKGEPFAIVNADVPQEIFRAMEIPYVVNQWWAAVCSAKQMSPYYFGLLNDRGYRKNLCRYCSLSLASALDPESEKGPWGGLPKPTLAVTRLTCDAQMKIFELWSREFGIPFYPLENTVPLVVPERWWEKAYRQWEELFEPHRLDLMVEELKGLVRFLETTTGVTFSETKFKQVMDLINKQEEYFTRARDLIAKTVPAPISITDQVPSVMIPQWHRGTQWGVDAARLFYGEVRDLVDRGMAACQNERVRLMWLGTGLWFNLGFYQHFEQRYGATFVWSIYLGLAADAYARFGDDPLRALASRFVGMEDMLHMPPWNSDWYVKEAKINQIHGMVHLVAESCTQAVQGSYFIKKAFEEAGIPVLELQADTVDARAWDNARMTAELEAFLENRLGVKPW
;
A
#
# COMPACT_ATOMS: atom_id res chain seq x y z
N MET A 1 -1.97 -44.17 -27.13
CA MET A 1 -1.42 -44.05 -28.48
C MET A 1 -0.23 -43.12 -28.37
N ASP A 2 0.96 -43.69 -28.58
CA ASP A 2 2.26 -43.03 -28.45
C ASP A 2 2.39 -41.82 -29.37
N MET A 3 2.88 -40.70 -28.83
CA MET A 3 3.48 -39.64 -29.64
C MET A 3 4.78 -39.15 -28.97
N ASN A 4 5.88 -39.60 -29.58
CA ASN A 4 7.25 -39.14 -29.42
C ASN A 4 7.36 -37.61 -29.49
N ILE A 5 7.88 -36.99 -28.43
CA ILE A 5 8.42 -35.62 -28.48
C ILE A 5 9.95 -35.73 -28.56
N LYS A 6 10.48 -35.44 -29.75
CA LYS A 6 11.93 -35.32 -30.02
C LYS A 6 12.51 -34.21 -29.13
N HIS A 7 13.46 -34.56 -28.27
CA HIS A 7 14.38 -33.61 -27.66
C HIS A 7 15.33 -33.08 -28.74
N GLY A 8 15.18 -31.80 -29.09
CA GLY A 8 16.18 -31.06 -29.85
C GLY A 8 17.29 -30.60 -28.90
N SER A 9 18.52 -31.07 -29.13
CA SER A 9 19.71 -30.56 -28.46
C SER A 9 19.95 -29.11 -28.88
N ILE A 10 19.70 -28.17 -27.97
CA ILE A 10 20.19 -26.79 -28.09
C ILE A 10 21.64 -26.82 -27.62
N LEU A 11 22.53 -26.28 -28.45
CA LEU A 11 23.95 -26.09 -28.19
C LEU A 11 24.12 -25.30 -26.88
N THR A 12 24.48 -26.00 -25.80
CA THR A 12 24.99 -25.37 -24.58
C THR A 12 26.43 -24.96 -24.84
N GLU A 13 26.68 -23.68 -25.15
CA GLU A 13 28.00 -23.13 -24.85
C GLU A 13 28.21 -23.21 -23.34
N ASP A 14 29.39 -23.67 -22.93
CA ASP A 14 29.78 -23.77 -21.53
C ASP A 14 29.83 -22.35 -20.93
N LEU A 15 28.86 -22.04 -20.05
CA LEU A 15 28.72 -20.78 -19.31
C LEU A 15 30.05 -20.37 -18.64
N THR A 16 30.86 -21.34 -18.22
CA THR A 16 32.19 -21.12 -17.65
C THR A 16 33.14 -20.41 -18.62
N SER A 17 33.10 -20.78 -19.91
CA SER A 17 33.94 -20.18 -20.95
C SER A 17 33.53 -18.74 -21.32
N VAL A 18 32.26 -18.39 -21.12
CA VAL A 18 31.76 -17.02 -21.32
C VAL A 18 32.19 -16.14 -20.15
N VAL A 19 32.09 -16.65 -18.91
CA VAL A 19 32.56 -15.96 -17.70
C VAL A 19 34.08 -15.71 -17.73
N GLU A 20 34.88 -16.66 -18.21
CA GLU A 20 36.33 -16.48 -18.38
C GLU A 20 36.67 -15.44 -19.46
N ARG A 21 35.97 -15.47 -20.61
CA ARG A 21 36.14 -14.47 -21.69
C ARG A 21 35.74 -13.05 -21.25
N LEU A 22 34.67 -12.90 -20.47
CA LEU A 22 34.22 -11.62 -19.94
C LEU A 22 35.15 -11.06 -18.84
N ARG A 23 35.78 -11.94 -18.04
CA ARG A 23 36.85 -11.53 -17.10
C ARG A 23 38.05 -10.94 -17.83
N ASP A 24 38.44 -11.51 -18.97
CA ASP A 24 39.56 -11.00 -19.78
C ASP A 24 39.24 -9.69 -20.53
N ILE A 25 37.98 -9.47 -20.92
CA ILE A 25 37.54 -8.20 -21.52
C ILE A 25 37.55 -7.06 -20.49
N ASN A 26 37.21 -7.34 -19.23
CA ASN A 26 37.25 -6.36 -18.15
C ASN A 26 38.69 -5.93 -17.74
N VAL A 27 39.72 -6.66 -18.20
CA VAL A 27 41.14 -6.33 -17.99
C VAL A 27 41.73 -5.50 -19.15
N LYS A 28 41.14 -5.54 -20.34
CA LYS A 28 41.59 -4.76 -21.51
C LYS A 28 40.71 -3.54 -21.71
N GLY A 29 41.02 -2.48 -20.98
CA GLY A 29 40.45 -1.14 -21.18
C GLY A 29 40.90 -0.52 -22.50
N GLU A 30 40.33 -0.94 -23.63
CA GLU A 30 40.53 -0.29 -24.92
C GLU A 30 39.18 0.04 -25.56
N ASN A 31 39.01 1.33 -25.87
CA ASN A 31 37.88 2.01 -26.53
C ASN A 31 36.70 2.54 -25.68
N LEU A 32 36.98 3.06 -24.49
CA LEU A 32 36.20 4.20 -23.97
C LEU A 32 36.92 5.49 -24.39
N GLN A 33 36.28 6.31 -25.23
CA GLN A 33 36.65 7.72 -25.38
C GLN A 33 36.38 8.42 -24.04
N SER A 34 37.32 8.23 -23.12
CA SER A 34 37.38 8.86 -21.83
C SER A 34 37.71 10.33 -22.04
N ILE A 35 36.79 11.21 -21.66
CA ILE A 35 37.18 12.52 -21.16
C ILE A 35 37.94 12.20 -19.88
N SER A 36 39.26 12.06 -20.00
CA SER A 36 40.14 11.78 -18.87
C SER A 36 39.88 12.83 -17.79
N ILE A 37 39.63 12.37 -16.56
CA ILE A 37 39.46 13.22 -15.37
C ILE A 37 40.68 14.14 -15.18
N HIS A 38 41.84 13.75 -15.72
CA HIS A 38 43.03 14.60 -15.80
C HIS A 38 42.86 15.86 -16.66
N CYS A 39 41.94 15.87 -17.64
CA CYS A 39 41.64 17.04 -18.46
C CYS A 39 40.73 18.07 -17.77
N LEU A 40 40.03 17.68 -16.68
CA LEU A 40 39.13 18.57 -15.92
C LEU A 40 39.67 18.97 -14.53
N GLY A 41 40.69 18.29 -14.02
CA GLY A 41 41.35 18.66 -12.76
C GLY A 41 40.51 18.46 -11.49
N ILE A 42 39.46 17.63 -11.54
CA ILE A 42 38.56 17.33 -10.41
C ILE A 42 38.85 15.94 -9.82
N SER A 43 38.60 15.73 -8.52
CA SER A 43 38.77 14.41 -7.87
C SER A 43 37.69 13.42 -8.28
N ALA A 44 37.91 12.11 -8.07
CA ALA A 44 36.90 11.09 -8.34
C ALA A 44 35.60 11.32 -7.54
N PHE A 45 35.74 11.73 -6.27
CA PHE A 45 34.59 12.10 -5.43
C PHE A 45 33.80 13.27 -6.01
N GLU A 46 34.45 14.31 -6.53
CA GLU A 46 33.75 15.48 -7.07
C GLU A 46 32.98 15.11 -8.35
N ALA A 47 33.52 14.22 -9.19
CA ALA A 47 32.79 13.70 -10.35
C ALA A 47 31.52 12.94 -9.95
N LEU A 48 31.61 12.05 -8.97
CA LEU A 48 30.47 11.30 -8.42
C LEU A 48 29.45 12.23 -7.75
N SER A 49 29.92 13.16 -6.92
CA SER A 49 29.07 14.14 -6.25
C SER A 49 28.38 15.07 -7.24
N ARG A 50 29.07 15.46 -8.33
CA ARG A 50 28.46 16.24 -9.41
C ARG A 50 27.36 15.45 -10.12
N ALA A 51 27.56 14.18 -10.43
CA ALA A 51 26.51 13.34 -11.02
C ALA A 51 25.28 13.19 -10.10
N TYR A 52 25.50 13.16 -8.78
CA TYR A 52 24.40 13.17 -7.81
C TYR A 52 23.62 14.49 -7.75
N ARG A 53 24.28 15.63 -7.98
CA ARG A 53 23.65 16.97 -7.98
C ARG A 53 22.99 17.32 -9.32
N GLU A 54 23.65 16.98 -10.43
CA GLU A 54 23.21 17.21 -11.81
C GLU A 54 22.63 15.91 -12.41
N ARG A 55 21.53 15.42 -11.83
CA ARG A 55 20.99 14.05 -12.03
C ARG A 55 20.59 13.75 -13.47
N GLU A 56 20.14 14.75 -14.20
CA GLU A 56 19.69 14.64 -15.59
C GLU A 56 20.86 14.68 -16.59
N ARG A 57 22.04 15.16 -16.19
CA ARG A 57 23.13 15.47 -17.14
C ARG A 57 23.54 14.27 -17.96
N ALA A 58 23.87 13.15 -17.31
CA ALA A 58 24.31 11.95 -18.01
C ALA A 58 23.21 11.39 -18.93
N ALA A 59 21.94 11.53 -18.54
CA ALA A 59 20.80 11.09 -19.34
C ALA A 59 20.65 11.93 -20.62
N LEU A 60 20.79 13.26 -20.49
CA LEU A 60 20.77 14.17 -21.63
C LEU A 60 21.96 13.93 -22.57
N GLU A 61 23.16 13.71 -22.02
CA GLU A 61 24.36 13.34 -22.79
C GLU A 61 24.18 11.98 -23.50
N TRP A 62 23.55 11.01 -22.84
CA TRP A 62 23.20 9.70 -23.43
C TRP A 62 22.23 9.85 -24.61
N LYS A 63 21.18 10.66 -24.45
CA LYS A 63 20.23 10.97 -25.54
C LYS A 63 20.87 11.72 -26.69
N ALA A 64 21.79 12.65 -26.43
CA ALA A 64 22.52 13.37 -27.47
C ALA A 64 23.35 12.42 -28.36
N ARG A 65 23.74 11.25 -27.84
CA ARG A 65 24.41 10.18 -28.59
C ARG A 65 23.45 9.19 -29.27
N GLY A 66 22.14 9.46 -29.23
CA GLY A 66 21.09 8.60 -29.80
C GLY A 66 20.64 7.45 -28.91
N GLY A 67 21.05 7.43 -27.64
CA GLY A 67 20.60 6.43 -26.67
C GLY A 67 19.21 6.75 -26.10
N GLN A 68 18.53 5.72 -25.61
CA GLN A 68 17.23 5.86 -24.94
C GLN A 68 17.37 5.71 -23.42
N VAL A 69 16.52 6.44 -22.68
CA VAL A 69 16.55 6.53 -21.22
C VAL A 69 15.23 6.01 -20.65
N VAL A 70 15.33 5.12 -19.68
CA VAL A 70 14.17 4.56 -18.97
C VAL A 70 14.19 5.05 -17.53
N GLY A 71 13.12 5.73 -17.11
CA GLY A 71 12.92 6.09 -15.72
C GLY A 71 12.46 4.89 -14.91
N CYS A 72 13.00 4.72 -13.71
CA CYS A 72 12.59 3.70 -12.75
C CYS A 72 11.98 4.37 -11.52
N LEU A 73 10.70 4.10 -11.25
CA LEU A 73 9.99 4.54 -10.06
C LEU A 73 9.66 3.33 -9.18
N GLY A 74 10.19 3.31 -7.96
CA GLY A 74 10.17 2.15 -7.05
C GLY A 74 11.42 1.28 -7.16
N ASN A 75 11.71 0.46 -6.14
CA ASN A 75 13.03 -0.11 -5.83
C ASN A 75 13.33 -1.51 -6.42
N ASP A 76 12.39 -2.14 -7.14
CA ASP A 76 12.54 -3.51 -7.66
C ASP A 76 12.54 -3.61 -9.20
N VAL A 77 12.68 -2.49 -9.93
CA VAL A 77 12.88 -2.57 -11.39
C VAL A 77 14.24 -3.23 -11.69
N PRO A 78 14.29 -4.30 -12.52
CA PRO A 78 15.50 -5.06 -12.82
C PRO A 78 16.38 -4.29 -13.82
N GLU A 79 17.40 -3.60 -13.30
CA GLU A 79 18.28 -2.74 -14.10
C GLU A 79 19.14 -3.53 -15.09
N GLU A 80 19.46 -4.79 -14.78
CA GLU A 80 20.20 -5.70 -15.66
C GLU A 80 19.47 -5.90 -16.97
N LEU A 81 18.13 -6.02 -16.92
CA LEU A 81 17.33 -6.25 -18.10
C LEU A 81 17.25 -4.99 -18.97
N LEU A 82 17.19 -3.81 -18.35
CA LEU A 82 17.23 -2.53 -19.05
C LEU A 82 18.58 -2.31 -19.74
N ILE A 83 19.68 -2.58 -19.03
CA ILE A 83 21.05 -2.45 -19.55
C ILE A 83 21.29 -3.45 -20.69
N ALA A 84 20.85 -4.71 -20.54
CA ALA A 84 20.95 -5.73 -21.58
C ALA A 84 20.16 -5.36 -22.85
N ALA A 85 19.08 -4.59 -22.71
CA ALA A 85 18.30 -4.05 -23.81
C ALA A 85 18.92 -2.77 -24.43
N GLY A 86 20.02 -2.25 -23.87
CA GLY A 86 20.71 -1.04 -24.33
C GLY A 86 20.10 0.26 -23.83
N TYR A 87 19.23 0.22 -22.82
CA TYR A 87 18.69 1.42 -22.18
C TYR A 87 19.59 1.92 -21.06
N PHE A 88 19.54 3.23 -20.82
CA PHE A 88 20.12 3.82 -19.63
C PHE A 88 19.04 3.96 -18.53
N PRO A 89 19.07 3.14 -17.46
CA PRO A 89 18.15 3.27 -16.35
C PRO A 89 18.48 4.48 -15.47
N VAL A 90 17.48 5.32 -15.19
CA VAL A 90 17.61 6.49 -14.31
C VAL A 90 16.54 6.45 -13.23
N ARG A 91 16.92 6.67 -11.97
CA ARG A 91 15.98 6.66 -10.85
C ARG A 91 15.16 7.95 -10.79
N VAL A 92 13.84 7.82 -10.63
CA VAL A 92 12.98 8.96 -10.30
C VAL A 92 13.21 9.39 -8.84
N CYS A 93 13.43 10.68 -8.65
CA CYS A 93 13.63 11.33 -7.35
C CYS A 93 12.72 12.57 -7.20
N GLY A 94 12.51 13.02 -5.97
CA GLY A 94 11.76 14.22 -5.64
C GLY A 94 12.58 15.52 -5.78
N ASP A 95 11.93 16.65 -5.52
CA ASP A 95 12.56 17.97 -5.33
C ASP A 95 12.31 18.46 -3.88
N PRO A 96 13.32 18.46 -2.99
CA PRO A 96 13.16 18.89 -1.60
C PRO A 96 12.96 20.40 -1.45
N SER A 97 13.05 21.19 -2.53
CA SER A 97 12.70 22.63 -2.50
C SER A 97 11.18 22.89 -2.47
N GLY A 98 10.36 21.87 -2.70
CA GLY A 98 8.90 21.96 -2.65
C GLY A 98 8.21 22.44 -3.93
N ARG A 99 8.96 22.96 -4.93
CA ARG A 99 8.39 23.56 -6.15
C ARG A 99 7.47 22.63 -6.94
N SER A 100 7.81 21.35 -7.05
CA SER A 100 7.00 20.37 -7.80
C SER A 100 5.81 19.83 -7.00
N ALA A 101 5.77 19.99 -5.67
CA ALA A 101 4.67 19.48 -4.86
C ALA A 101 3.35 20.23 -5.14
N GLU A 102 3.42 21.53 -5.46
CA GLU A 102 2.26 22.35 -5.82
C GLU A 102 1.55 21.84 -7.10
N ALA A 103 2.32 21.36 -8.08
CA ALA A 103 1.76 20.77 -9.30
C ALA A 103 0.98 19.47 -9.00
N ALA A 104 1.44 18.71 -8.00
CA ALA A 104 0.85 17.45 -7.60
C ALA A 104 -0.48 17.63 -6.84
N GLU A 105 -0.63 18.69 -6.03
CA GLU A 105 -1.79 18.92 -5.13
C GLU A 105 -3.15 18.86 -5.83
N ARG A 106 -3.20 19.16 -7.12
CA ARG A 106 -4.43 19.06 -7.92
C ARG A 106 -4.89 17.62 -8.15
N TYR A 107 -3.96 16.67 -8.23
CA TYR A 107 -4.21 15.34 -8.79
C TYR A 107 -3.95 14.19 -7.81
N ILE A 108 -3.13 14.41 -6.78
CA ILE A 108 -2.79 13.41 -5.76
C ILE A 108 -3.19 13.90 -4.37
N GLU A 109 -3.77 13.01 -3.57
CA GLU A 109 -4.27 13.36 -2.24
C GLU A 109 -3.15 13.59 -1.22
N ARG A 110 -3.49 14.30 -0.16
CA ARG A 110 -2.59 14.52 0.98
C ARG A 110 -2.15 13.20 1.63
N ALA A 111 -2.98 12.16 1.59
CA ALA A 111 -2.72 10.84 2.20
C ALA A 111 -1.43 10.16 1.72
N PHE A 112 -0.85 10.59 0.59
CA PHE A 112 0.45 10.12 0.12
C PHE A 112 1.57 10.85 0.86
N ASP A 113 2.63 10.11 1.19
CA ASP A 113 3.82 10.70 1.79
C ASP A 113 4.43 11.78 0.87
N PRO A 114 5.11 12.79 1.44
CA PRO A 114 5.55 13.96 0.70
C PRO A 114 6.64 13.65 -0.34
N LEU A 115 7.39 12.55 -0.22
CA LEU A 115 8.36 12.14 -1.24
C LEU A 115 7.64 11.65 -2.49
N ILE A 116 6.65 10.77 -2.34
CA ILE A 116 5.84 10.27 -3.46
C ILE A 116 5.10 11.41 -4.16
N ARG A 117 4.53 12.35 -3.40
CA ARG A 117 3.88 13.56 -3.97
C ARG A 117 4.86 14.41 -4.78
N SER A 118 6.09 14.58 -4.29
CA SER A 118 7.14 15.33 -5.00
C SER A 118 7.58 14.62 -6.29
N GLN A 119 7.79 13.30 -6.25
CA GLN A 119 8.10 12.49 -7.43
C GLN A 119 6.99 12.56 -8.48
N PHE A 120 5.73 12.42 -8.06
CA PHE A 120 4.56 12.56 -8.93
C PHE A 120 4.52 13.93 -9.60
N GLY A 121 4.69 15.01 -8.82
CA GLY A 121 4.75 16.38 -9.31
C GLY A 121 5.79 16.59 -10.41
N ARG A 122 7.01 16.06 -10.21
CA ARG A 122 8.09 16.14 -11.20
C ARG A 122 7.82 15.36 -12.49
N ILE A 123 7.04 14.29 -12.42
CA ILE A 123 6.65 13.54 -13.62
C ILE A 123 5.66 14.38 -14.45
N ILE A 124 4.68 15.02 -13.79
CA ILE A 124 3.63 15.77 -14.49
C ILE A 124 4.01 17.20 -14.87
N ASP A 125 5.02 17.80 -14.22
CA ASP A 125 5.50 19.16 -14.54
C ASP A 125 6.50 19.19 -15.71
N GLY A 126 6.92 18.02 -16.21
CA GLY A 126 7.84 17.89 -17.34
C GLY A 126 9.31 17.81 -16.96
N SER A 127 9.66 17.78 -15.67
CA SER A 127 11.05 17.57 -15.21
C SER A 127 11.66 16.27 -15.74
N TYR A 128 10.82 15.27 -16.06
CA TYR A 128 11.22 13.99 -16.65
C TYR A 128 10.82 13.82 -18.13
N SER A 129 10.54 14.91 -18.84
CA SER A 129 10.19 14.89 -20.27
C SER A 129 11.28 14.33 -21.19
N TYR A 130 12.52 14.21 -20.70
CA TYR A 130 13.61 13.55 -21.42
C TYR A 130 13.50 12.02 -21.39
N LEU A 131 12.70 11.40 -20.53
CA LEU A 131 12.54 9.95 -20.49
C LEU A 131 11.80 9.45 -21.72
N ASP A 132 12.27 8.35 -22.31
CA ASP A 132 11.55 7.67 -23.39
C ASP A 132 10.41 6.80 -22.82
N TYR A 133 10.70 6.12 -21.70
CA TYR A 133 9.75 5.28 -20.97
C TYR A 133 9.89 5.49 -19.46
N LEU A 134 8.81 5.24 -18.72
CA LEU A 134 8.79 5.22 -17.26
C LEU A 134 8.24 3.86 -16.80
N VAL A 135 9.08 3.11 -16.10
CA VAL A 135 8.73 1.84 -15.47
C VAL A 135 8.44 2.08 -13.99
N VAL A 136 7.23 1.72 -13.56
CA VAL A 136 6.80 1.76 -12.16
C VAL A 136 6.69 0.33 -11.64
N ASN A 137 7.07 0.07 -10.38
CA ASN A 137 6.87 -1.24 -9.76
C ASN A 137 6.04 -1.16 -8.46
N ASN A 138 5.55 -2.30 -7.99
CA ASN A 138 4.74 -2.47 -6.78
C ASN A 138 5.56 -2.52 -5.47
N SER A 139 6.66 -1.76 -5.35
CA SER A 139 7.46 -1.76 -4.12
C SER A 139 6.75 -1.13 -2.91
N SER A 140 5.65 -0.40 -3.13
CA SER A 140 4.69 0.05 -2.12
C SER A 140 3.30 0.22 -2.75
N ASP A 141 2.23 0.19 -1.96
CA ASP A 141 0.87 0.49 -2.43
C ASP A 141 0.77 1.89 -3.04
N ALA A 142 1.45 2.88 -2.46
CA ALA A 142 1.48 4.24 -2.98
C ALA A 142 1.94 4.30 -4.45
N LEU A 143 2.93 3.49 -4.84
CA LEU A 143 3.41 3.43 -6.22
C LEU A 143 2.44 2.75 -7.19
N VAL A 144 1.69 1.75 -6.72
CA VAL A 144 0.59 1.15 -7.51
C VAL A 144 -0.45 2.22 -7.85
N ARG A 145 -0.83 3.05 -6.87
CA ARG A 145 -1.79 4.15 -7.08
C ARG A 145 -1.23 5.25 -7.98
N VAL A 146 0.04 5.62 -7.82
CA VAL A 146 0.73 6.56 -8.73
C VAL A 146 0.66 6.05 -10.17
N PHE A 147 0.92 4.77 -10.42
CA PHE A 147 0.78 4.20 -11.77
C PHE A 147 -0.64 4.35 -12.31
N TYR A 148 -1.67 4.02 -11.51
CA TYR A 148 -3.07 4.20 -11.90
C TYR A 148 -3.38 5.65 -12.26
N TYR A 149 -2.90 6.59 -11.45
CA TYR A 149 -3.15 8.02 -11.64
C TYR A 149 -2.46 8.54 -12.89
N LEU A 150 -1.18 8.22 -13.08
CA LEU A 150 -0.43 8.62 -14.28
C LEU A 150 -1.06 8.03 -15.54
N ARG A 151 -1.46 6.74 -15.52
CA ARG A 151 -2.13 6.10 -16.64
C ARG A 151 -3.45 6.79 -16.99
N GLN A 152 -4.25 7.13 -15.98
CA GLN A 152 -5.53 7.81 -16.20
C GLN A 152 -5.33 9.28 -16.62
N LEU A 153 -4.34 9.99 -16.08
CA LEU A 153 -4.01 11.36 -16.50
C LEU A 153 -3.60 11.43 -17.97
N ARG A 154 -2.84 10.46 -18.48
CA ARG A 154 -2.54 10.39 -19.92
C ARG A 154 -3.81 10.33 -20.78
N ARG A 155 -4.91 9.80 -20.25
CA ARG A 155 -6.22 9.73 -20.94
C ARG A 155 -7.02 11.04 -20.81
N VAL A 156 -7.12 11.59 -19.59
CA VAL A 156 -8.05 12.69 -19.29
C VAL A 156 -7.42 14.09 -19.27
N GLU A 157 -6.09 14.16 -19.22
CA GLU A 157 -5.28 15.39 -19.29
C GLU A 157 -4.11 15.17 -20.28
N PRO A 158 -4.39 14.94 -21.59
CA PRO A 158 -3.37 14.55 -22.57
C PRO A 158 -2.29 15.62 -22.85
N GLY A 159 -2.47 16.84 -22.32
CA GLY A 159 -1.47 17.91 -22.40
C GLY A 159 -0.33 17.79 -21.38
N LEU A 160 -0.42 16.87 -20.42
CA LEU A 160 0.64 16.65 -19.44
C LEU A 160 1.81 15.86 -20.07
N PRO A 161 3.08 16.25 -19.83
CA PRO A 161 4.28 15.63 -20.39
C PRO A 161 4.65 14.30 -19.69
N ILE A 162 3.68 13.39 -19.53
CA ILE A 162 3.87 12.10 -18.88
C ILE A 162 4.48 11.11 -19.90
N PRO A 163 5.65 10.51 -19.60
CA PRO A 163 6.29 9.51 -20.48
C PRO A 163 5.40 8.29 -20.74
N GLU A 164 5.77 7.47 -21.72
CA GLU A 164 5.11 6.17 -21.93
C GLU A 164 5.34 5.27 -20.70
N LEU A 165 4.25 4.72 -20.15
CA LEU A 165 4.26 4.01 -18.87
C LEU A 165 4.28 2.50 -19.08
N TYR A 166 5.03 1.81 -18.23
CA TYR A 166 4.90 0.36 -18.03
C TYR A 166 4.90 0.04 -16.53
N PHE A 167 4.13 -0.97 -16.13
CA PHE A 167 4.14 -1.46 -14.76
C PHE A 167 4.83 -2.82 -14.70
N PHE A 168 5.91 -2.90 -13.92
CA PHE A 168 6.58 -4.17 -13.62
C PHE A 168 6.04 -4.73 -12.30
N ASP A 169 5.15 -5.72 -12.41
CA ASP A 169 4.53 -6.39 -11.27
C ASP A 169 5.49 -7.46 -10.71
N PHE A 170 5.98 -7.27 -9.48
CA PHE A 170 6.94 -8.16 -8.82
C PHE A 170 6.45 -8.47 -7.40
N LEU A 171 6.11 -9.73 -7.13
CA LEU A 171 5.61 -10.17 -5.84
C LEU A 171 6.73 -10.37 -4.83
N HIS A 172 6.45 -10.24 -3.52
CA HIS A 172 7.49 -10.19 -2.48
C HIS A 172 7.43 -11.33 -1.47
N THR A 173 6.33 -12.11 -1.39
CA THR A 173 6.33 -13.28 -0.50
C THR A 173 7.29 -14.33 -1.03
N ARG A 174 7.99 -15.00 -0.11
CA ARG A 174 8.99 -16.03 -0.44
C ARG A 174 8.35 -17.39 -0.71
N PHE A 175 7.21 -17.39 -1.41
CA PHE A 175 6.51 -18.59 -1.82
C PHE A 175 6.92 -19.00 -3.23
N ARG A 176 6.83 -20.31 -3.50
CA ARG A 176 7.10 -20.84 -4.84
C ARG A 176 6.14 -20.26 -5.89
N THR A 177 4.91 -19.95 -5.51
CA THR A 177 3.91 -19.32 -6.39
C THR A 177 4.38 -17.94 -6.86
N SER A 178 4.90 -17.12 -5.95
CA SER A 178 5.46 -15.80 -6.22
C SER A 178 6.70 -15.85 -7.10
N ALA A 179 7.63 -16.79 -6.84
CA ALA A 179 8.80 -17.01 -7.68
C ALA A 179 8.44 -17.36 -9.13
N LEU A 180 7.48 -18.27 -9.33
CA LEU A 180 7.01 -18.63 -10.68
C LEU A 180 6.30 -17.47 -11.38
N TYR A 181 5.48 -16.72 -10.66
CA TYR A 181 4.82 -15.54 -11.21
C TYR A 181 5.85 -14.49 -11.66
N ASN A 182 6.82 -14.18 -10.80
CA ASN A 182 7.86 -13.20 -11.10
C ASN A 182 8.72 -13.63 -12.29
N ARG A 183 8.95 -14.94 -12.48
CA ARG A 183 9.61 -15.48 -13.68
C ARG A 183 8.86 -15.13 -14.95
N GLU A 184 7.56 -15.37 -14.97
CA GLU A 184 6.72 -15.02 -16.11
C GLU A 184 6.62 -13.50 -16.31
N ARG A 185 6.58 -12.71 -15.24
CA ARG A 185 6.56 -11.24 -15.33
C ARG A 185 7.88 -10.69 -15.88
N LEU A 186 9.03 -11.22 -15.47
CA LEU A 186 10.34 -10.82 -15.99
C LEU A 186 10.48 -11.17 -17.48
N ARG A 187 10.03 -12.37 -17.90
CA ARG A 187 10.00 -12.75 -19.32
C ARG A 187 9.04 -11.88 -20.15
N HIS A 188 7.88 -11.54 -19.61
CA HIS A 188 6.96 -10.60 -20.27
C HIS A 188 7.60 -9.22 -20.43
N PHE A 189 8.26 -8.72 -19.38
CA PHE A 189 8.96 -7.44 -19.41
C PHE A 189 10.14 -7.47 -20.40
N GLN A 190 10.89 -8.56 -20.48
CA GLN A 190 11.91 -8.77 -21.52
C GLN A 190 11.31 -8.54 -22.92
N GLY A 191 10.19 -9.18 -23.23
CA GLY A 191 9.50 -8.99 -24.52
C GLY A 191 8.98 -7.56 -24.76
N VAL A 192 8.64 -6.81 -23.70
CA VAL A 192 8.27 -5.38 -23.81
C VAL A 192 9.50 -4.56 -24.21
N LEU A 193 10.63 -4.78 -23.56
CA LEU A 193 11.88 -4.07 -23.84
C LEU A 193 12.40 -4.36 -25.25
N GLU A 194 12.27 -5.61 -25.72
CA GLU A 194 12.62 -5.99 -27.10
C GLU A 194 11.73 -5.29 -28.14
N ARG A 195 10.44 -5.10 -27.85
CA ARG A 195 9.53 -4.34 -28.72
C ARG A 195 9.88 -2.85 -28.75
N TRP A 196 10.21 -2.27 -27.59
CA TRP A 196 10.63 -0.87 -27.51
C TRP A 196 11.96 -0.63 -28.24
N SER A 197 12.92 -1.55 -28.12
CA SER A 197 14.27 -1.38 -28.69
C SER A 197 14.39 -1.84 -30.14
N GLY A 198 13.47 -2.70 -30.58
CA GLY A 198 13.54 -3.41 -31.86
C GLY A 198 14.65 -4.48 -31.90
N LYS A 199 15.24 -4.86 -30.76
CA LYS A 199 16.36 -5.81 -30.66
C LYS A 199 16.04 -6.93 -29.67
N SER A 200 16.46 -8.15 -29.98
CA SER A 200 16.37 -9.29 -29.04
C SER A 200 17.39 -9.15 -27.91
N ILE A 201 16.99 -9.49 -26.70
CA ILE A 201 17.88 -9.54 -25.53
C ILE A 201 18.43 -10.98 -25.43
N THR A 202 19.70 -11.16 -25.80
CA THR A 202 20.33 -12.49 -25.74
C THR A 202 20.74 -12.86 -24.32
N GLN A 203 20.98 -14.14 -24.07
CA GLN A 203 21.45 -14.61 -22.77
C GLN A 203 22.83 -14.06 -22.43
N GLU A 204 23.69 -13.87 -23.43
CA GLU A 204 25.02 -13.28 -23.30
C GLU A 204 24.93 -11.81 -22.89
N ALA A 205 24.08 -11.02 -23.57
CA ALA A 205 23.85 -9.62 -23.22
C ALA A 205 23.30 -9.46 -21.80
N LEU A 206 22.40 -10.35 -21.39
CA LEU A 206 21.86 -10.36 -20.03
C LEU A 206 22.93 -10.73 -18.99
N THR A 207 23.75 -11.74 -19.28
CA THR A 207 24.88 -12.14 -18.43
C THR A 207 25.91 -11.01 -18.30
N GLU A 208 26.23 -10.32 -19.39
CA GLU A 208 27.14 -9.18 -19.40
C GLU A 208 26.60 -8.03 -18.54
N ALA A 209 25.31 -7.68 -18.68
CA ALA A 209 24.66 -6.68 -17.85
C ALA A 209 24.68 -7.06 -16.36
N ILE A 210 24.44 -8.34 -16.03
CA ILE A 210 24.57 -8.86 -14.66
C ILE A 210 25.99 -8.67 -14.12
N VAL A 211 27.03 -8.99 -14.90
CA VAL A 211 28.43 -8.84 -14.49
C VAL A 211 28.75 -7.37 -14.21
N ILE A 212 28.31 -6.46 -15.09
CA ILE A 212 28.47 -5.01 -14.92
C ILE A 212 27.83 -4.53 -13.61
N CYS A 213 26.58 -4.96 -13.35
CA CYS A 213 25.87 -4.59 -12.13
C CYS A 213 26.49 -5.20 -10.86
N ASN A 214 26.92 -6.47 -10.91
CA ASN A 214 27.56 -7.15 -9.78
C ASN A 214 28.91 -6.52 -9.42
N GLU A 215 29.72 -6.14 -10.41
CA GLU A 215 30.95 -5.37 -10.17
C GLU A 215 30.64 -4.08 -9.42
N ASN A 216 29.62 -3.36 -9.86
CA ASN A 216 29.23 -2.13 -9.20
C ASN A 216 28.80 -2.35 -7.74
N ARG A 217 28.00 -3.39 -7.48
CA ARG A 217 27.54 -3.76 -6.14
C ARG A 217 28.68 -4.14 -5.21
N ARG A 218 29.68 -4.86 -5.72
CA ARG A 218 30.87 -5.22 -4.94
C ARG A 218 31.65 -3.99 -4.50
N LEU A 219 31.88 -3.05 -5.42
CA LEU A 219 32.56 -1.80 -5.11
C LEU A 219 31.76 -0.94 -4.11
N LEU A 220 30.43 -0.89 -4.24
CA LEU A 220 29.57 -0.20 -3.26
C LEU A 220 29.59 -0.87 -1.88
N ARG A 221 29.77 -2.20 -1.83
CA ARG A 221 29.96 -2.92 -0.58
C ARG A 221 31.31 -2.62 0.07
N GLU A 222 32.37 -2.48 -0.72
CA GLU A 222 33.69 -2.01 -0.25
C GLU A 222 33.59 -0.57 0.32
N LEU A 223 32.87 0.32 -0.37
CA LEU A 223 32.56 1.66 0.12
C LEU A 223 31.84 1.62 1.48
N ALA A 224 30.81 0.79 1.61
CA ALA A 224 30.06 0.65 2.86
C ALA A 224 30.94 0.12 4.01
N ALA A 225 31.88 -0.78 3.72
CA ALA A 225 32.81 -1.30 4.71
C ALA A 225 33.78 -0.21 5.25
N LEU A 226 34.23 0.73 4.41
CA LEU A 226 35.09 1.84 4.85
C LEU A 226 34.38 2.78 5.83
N ARG A 227 33.07 2.91 5.70
CA ARG A 227 32.20 3.70 6.57
C ARG A 227 31.78 2.95 7.84
N ALA A 228 31.66 1.63 7.80
CA ALA A 228 31.26 0.78 8.92
C ALA A 228 32.45 0.30 9.79
N ALA A 229 33.69 0.55 9.35
CA ALA A 229 34.90 0.17 10.10
C ALA A 229 34.99 0.87 11.46
N ASP A 230 35.75 0.30 12.40
CA ASP A 230 35.97 0.87 13.74
C ASP A 230 36.53 2.30 13.69
N ALA A 231 37.33 2.59 12.66
CA ALA A 231 37.90 3.89 12.35
C ALA A 231 37.34 4.37 10.99
N PRO A 232 36.09 4.87 10.94
CA PRO A 232 35.45 5.21 9.68
C PRO A 232 36.18 6.38 9.01
N CYS A 233 36.47 6.28 7.71
CA CYS A 233 37.13 7.34 6.95
C CYS A 233 36.21 8.04 5.94
N LEU A 234 34.94 7.62 5.88
CA LEU A 234 33.92 8.15 4.99
C LEU A 234 32.69 8.59 5.77
N SER A 235 32.19 9.78 5.44
CA SER A 235 30.96 10.29 6.01
C SER A 235 29.75 9.62 5.34
N GLY A 236 28.64 9.50 6.06
CA GLY A 236 27.37 9.03 5.51
C GLY A 236 26.86 9.92 4.38
N ARG A 237 27.08 11.24 4.44
CA ARG A 237 26.80 12.15 3.31
C ARG A 237 27.57 11.76 2.05
N GLN A 238 28.88 11.49 2.19
CA GLN A 238 29.70 11.07 1.05
C GLN A 238 29.21 9.72 0.51
N ALA A 239 28.95 8.75 1.39
CA ALA A 239 28.43 7.45 1.00
C ALA A 239 27.09 7.56 0.25
N LEU A 240 26.13 8.33 0.76
CA LEU A 240 24.83 8.53 0.12
C LEU A 240 24.96 9.20 -1.26
N GLN A 241 25.86 10.18 -1.41
CA GLN A 241 26.12 10.82 -2.71
C GLN A 241 26.73 9.84 -3.71
N VAL A 242 27.70 9.02 -3.29
CA VAL A 242 28.34 8.02 -4.15
C VAL A 242 27.34 6.93 -4.53
N ILE A 243 26.64 6.33 -3.57
CA ILE A 243 25.59 5.31 -3.82
C ILE A 243 24.52 5.89 -4.75
N GLY A 244 24.00 7.08 -4.45
CA GLY A 244 22.99 7.73 -5.27
C GLY A 244 23.47 8.08 -6.68
N SER A 245 24.75 8.44 -6.86
CA SER A 245 25.30 8.74 -8.19
C SER A 245 25.31 7.53 -9.12
N SER A 246 25.37 6.31 -8.56
CA SER A 246 25.18 5.09 -9.35
C SER A 246 23.84 5.12 -10.08
N MET A 247 22.79 5.66 -9.48
CA MET A 247 21.45 5.71 -10.07
C MET A 247 21.30 6.70 -11.25
N PHE A 248 22.34 7.48 -11.53
CA PHE A 248 22.37 8.56 -12.53
C PHE A 248 23.58 8.50 -13.45
N LEU A 249 24.35 7.41 -13.41
CA LEU A 249 25.48 7.16 -14.31
C LEU A 249 25.40 5.75 -14.91
N PRO A 250 25.91 5.54 -16.14
CA PRO A 250 26.19 4.20 -16.63
C PRO A 250 27.00 3.39 -15.60
N ARG A 251 26.61 2.13 -15.35
CA ARG A 251 27.15 1.31 -14.25
C ARG A 251 28.66 1.07 -14.36
N ASP A 252 29.17 0.94 -15.57
CA ASP A 252 30.58 0.81 -15.90
C ASP A 252 31.36 2.11 -15.64
N GLU A 253 30.83 3.26 -16.07
CA GLU A 253 31.40 4.59 -15.79
C GLU A 253 31.44 4.87 -14.28
N HIS A 254 30.34 4.61 -13.58
CA HIS A 254 30.27 4.75 -12.14
C HIS A 254 31.25 3.80 -11.43
N SER A 255 31.39 2.55 -11.88
CA SER A 255 32.36 1.60 -11.30
C SER A 255 33.82 2.04 -11.52
N HIS A 256 34.12 2.65 -12.67
CA HIS A 256 35.44 3.24 -12.92
C HIS A 256 35.74 4.38 -11.93
N LEU A 257 34.82 5.34 -11.79
CA LEU A 257 34.95 6.45 -10.84
C LEU A 257 35.03 5.95 -9.39
N LEU A 258 34.23 4.95 -9.03
CA LEU A 258 34.21 4.38 -7.70
C LEU A 258 35.52 3.67 -7.35
N ARG A 259 36.16 2.95 -8.29
CA ARG A 259 37.49 2.38 -8.07
C ARG A 259 38.55 3.44 -7.78
N MET A 260 38.52 4.55 -8.53
CA MET A 260 39.42 5.69 -8.27
C MET A 260 39.15 6.30 -6.90
N PHE A 261 37.89 6.52 -6.55
CA PHE A 261 37.50 7.04 -5.25
C PHE A 261 37.90 6.11 -4.09
N LEU A 262 37.70 4.80 -4.21
CA LEU A 262 38.12 3.82 -3.20
C LEU A 262 39.65 3.80 -3.03
N ALA A 263 40.42 4.01 -4.11
CA ALA A 263 41.87 4.13 -4.03
C ALA A 263 42.29 5.41 -3.29
N GLU A 264 41.63 6.55 -3.54
CA GLU A 264 41.83 7.81 -2.82
C GLU A 264 41.46 7.66 -1.32
N ALA A 265 40.32 7.04 -1.03
CA ALA A 265 39.75 6.89 0.32
C ALA A 265 40.64 6.08 1.27
N LYS A 266 41.53 5.22 0.75
CA LYS A 266 42.54 4.51 1.57
C LYS A 266 43.50 5.45 2.29
N SER A 267 43.66 6.67 1.80
CA SER A 267 44.52 7.69 2.40
C SER A 267 43.77 8.69 3.28
N TYR A 268 42.45 8.58 3.39
CA TYR A 268 41.64 9.52 4.16
C TYR A 268 41.87 9.34 5.65
N ALA A 269 41.86 10.46 6.37
CA ALA A 269 41.92 10.45 7.83
C ALA A 269 40.62 9.86 8.40
N THR A 270 40.74 9.22 9.56
CA THR A 270 39.59 8.77 10.34
C THR A 270 38.73 9.96 10.77
N LEU A 271 37.42 9.80 10.66
CA LEU A 271 36.42 10.76 11.09
C LEU A 271 36.11 10.54 12.58
N PRO A 272 36.24 11.58 13.43
CA PRO A 272 35.80 11.50 14.81
C PRO A 272 34.28 11.65 14.89
N GLY A 273 33.66 11.02 15.89
CA GLY A 273 32.25 11.26 16.20
C GLY A 273 31.52 10.00 16.67
N VAL A 274 30.28 10.20 17.12
CA VAL A 274 29.38 9.09 17.49
C VAL A 274 28.92 8.37 16.22
N ARG A 275 29.04 7.04 16.18
CA ARG A 275 28.59 6.23 15.05
C ARG A 275 27.08 6.02 15.13
N LEU A 276 26.33 6.47 14.12
CA LEU A 276 24.87 6.37 14.10
C LEU A 276 24.37 5.54 12.91
N PHE A 277 23.30 4.78 13.13
CA PHE A 277 22.57 4.10 12.07
C PHE A 277 21.26 4.83 11.78
N VAL A 278 20.86 4.93 10.52
CA VAL A 278 19.61 5.60 10.11
C VAL A 278 18.62 4.57 9.58
N THR A 279 17.37 4.64 10.05
CA THR A 279 16.28 3.79 9.54
C THR A 279 14.98 4.59 9.43
N GLY A 280 13.99 4.06 8.72
CA GLY A 280 12.70 4.70 8.48
C GLY A 280 12.39 4.88 7.00
N SER A 281 12.02 6.09 6.61
CA SER A 281 11.67 6.45 5.23
C SER A 281 12.90 6.55 4.32
N ALA A 282 12.67 6.56 3.01
CA ALA A 282 13.75 6.67 2.03
C ALA A 282 14.28 8.09 1.89
N HIS A 283 15.62 8.24 1.83
CA HIS A 283 16.28 9.54 1.64
C HIS A 283 16.97 9.63 0.28
N ASP A 284 16.38 10.39 -0.64
CA ASP A 284 16.94 10.65 -1.97
C ASP A 284 17.74 11.97 -2.05
N HIS A 285 17.98 12.65 -0.93
CA HIS A 285 18.83 13.83 -0.80
C HIS A 285 19.62 13.83 0.51
N CYS A 286 20.68 14.64 0.59
CA CYS A 286 21.65 14.62 1.70
C CYS A 286 21.37 15.59 2.85
N GLN A 287 20.33 16.44 2.78
CA GLN A 287 20.07 17.48 3.79
C GLN A 287 20.07 16.94 5.25
N PHE A 288 19.40 15.80 5.50
CA PHE A 288 19.37 15.20 6.83
C PHE A 288 20.72 14.65 7.28
N TYR A 289 21.45 13.99 6.39
CA TYR A 289 22.79 13.47 6.65
C TYR A 289 23.76 14.61 7.00
N GLU A 290 23.70 15.71 6.25
CA GLU A 290 24.50 16.92 6.52
C GLU A 290 24.19 17.51 7.90
N LEU A 291 22.92 17.57 8.28
CA LEU A 291 22.52 18.06 9.60
C LEU A 291 23.11 17.18 10.71
N VAL A 292 22.92 15.86 10.62
CA VAL A 292 23.40 14.92 11.65
C VAL A 292 24.92 14.96 11.78
N GLU A 293 25.65 14.90 10.68
CA GLU A 293 27.12 14.90 10.70
C GLU A 293 27.69 16.24 11.17
N SER A 294 27.02 17.36 10.87
CA SER A 294 27.40 18.67 11.40
C SER A 294 27.21 18.81 12.92
N CYS A 295 26.56 17.85 13.58
CA CYS A 295 26.43 17.77 15.04
C CYS A 295 27.51 16.90 15.70
N GLY A 296 28.48 16.37 14.94
CA GLY A 296 29.59 15.57 15.49
C GLY A 296 29.35 14.05 15.50
N ALA A 297 28.45 13.56 14.63
CA ALA A 297 28.26 12.14 14.38
C ALA A 297 28.82 11.71 13.02
N VAL A 298 28.98 10.40 12.85
CA VAL A 298 29.24 9.75 11.56
C VAL A 298 28.12 8.74 11.33
N ILE A 299 27.38 8.89 10.23
CA ILE A 299 26.34 7.91 9.89
C ILE A 299 27.03 6.71 9.25
N VAL A 300 26.99 5.55 9.90
CA VAL A 300 27.76 4.35 9.52
C VAL A 300 26.96 3.35 8.69
N GLY A 301 25.66 3.56 8.53
CA GLY A 301 24.80 2.74 7.69
C GLY A 301 23.35 3.20 7.73
N GLU A 302 22.61 2.68 6.76
CA GLU A 302 21.16 2.84 6.67
C GLU A 302 20.53 1.62 5.99
N ASP A 303 19.22 1.46 6.10
CA ASP A 303 18.48 0.33 5.55
C ASP A 303 17.42 0.70 4.49
N HIS A 304 17.35 1.96 4.07
CA HIS A 304 16.46 2.40 2.99
C HIS A 304 17.07 2.20 1.59
N ASP A 305 16.24 2.31 0.56
CA ASP A 305 16.56 1.93 -0.84
C ASP A 305 17.55 2.81 -1.59
N TRP A 306 17.91 3.94 -0.99
CA TRP A 306 18.95 4.85 -1.49
C TRP A 306 20.32 4.62 -0.84
N GLY A 307 20.37 3.72 0.15
CA GLY A 307 21.57 3.36 0.87
C GLY A 307 21.93 1.89 0.67
N ASN A 308 22.34 1.22 1.76
CA ASN A 308 22.91 -0.14 1.69
C ASN A 308 22.02 -1.18 1.04
N ARG A 309 20.69 -1.04 1.13
CA ARG A 309 19.76 -1.98 0.50
C ARG A 309 19.85 -2.00 -1.03
N HIS A 310 20.28 -0.90 -1.67
CA HIS A 310 20.38 -0.80 -3.13
C HIS A 310 21.29 -1.88 -3.74
N PHE A 311 22.46 -2.07 -3.15
CA PHE A 311 23.51 -2.96 -3.65
C PHE A 311 23.61 -4.29 -2.89
N ASP A 312 22.60 -4.61 -2.08
CA ASP A 312 22.53 -5.87 -1.35
C ASP A 312 22.39 -7.07 -2.31
N GLY A 313 23.12 -8.15 -2.02
CA GLY A 313 23.17 -9.35 -2.86
C GLY A 313 23.86 -9.20 -4.22
N GLU A 314 24.61 -10.22 -4.63
CA GLU A 314 25.07 -10.42 -6.02
C GLU A 314 24.18 -11.44 -6.72
N ILE A 315 24.05 -11.32 -8.05
CA ILE A 315 23.33 -12.28 -8.88
C ILE A 315 24.26 -13.43 -9.25
N ASP A 316 23.81 -14.66 -9.07
CA ASP A 316 24.55 -15.85 -9.50
C ASP A 316 24.58 -15.95 -11.03
N VAL A 317 25.78 -15.95 -11.61
CA VAL A 317 26.01 -16.03 -13.07
C VAL A 317 26.06 -17.49 -13.58
N THR A 318 25.93 -18.48 -12.70
CA THR A 318 26.05 -19.90 -13.05
C THR A 318 24.72 -20.60 -13.29
N VAL A 319 23.61 -19.92 -13.01
CA VAL A 319 22.24 -20.43 -13.19
C VAL A 319 21.49 -19.64 -14.27
N ASP A 320 20.23 -19.99 -14.54
CA ASP A 320 19.41 -19.24 -15.49
C ASP A 320 19.34 -17.75 -15.07
N PRO A 321 19.75 -16.80 -15.93
CA PRO A 321 19.84 -15.39 -15.55
C PRO A 321 18.50 -14.79 -15.10
N VAL A 322 17.38 -15.28 -15.61
CA VAL A 322 16.06 -14.78 -15.21
C VAL A 322 15.75 -15.22 -13.78
N ASP A 323 15.94 -16.50 -13.47
CA ASP A 323 15.78 -17.01 -12.09
C ASP A 323 16.76 -16.31 -11.13
N ALA A 324 18.02 -16.12 -11.54
CA ALA A 324 19.04 -15.46 -10.71
C ALA A 324 18.70 -13.99 -10.37
N ILE A 325 18.17 -13.24 -11.35
CA ILE A 325 17.67 -11.87 -11.11
C ILE A 325 16.56 -11.92 -10.06
N ILE A 326 15.56 -12.78 -10.27
CA ILE A 326 14.40 -12.88 -9.36
C ILE A 326 14.83 -13.22 -7.94
N ASP A 327 15.72 -14.19 -7.79
CA ASP A 327 16.24 -14.61 -6.49
C ASP A 327 16.94 -13.47 -5.78
N ARG A 328 17.79 -12.69 -6.48
CA ARG A 328 18.44 -11.53 -5.88
C ARG A 328 17.41 -10.54 -5.35
N TYR A 329 16.42 -10.15 -6.17
CA TYR A 329 15.41 -9.16 -5.77
C TYR A 329 14.51 -9.67 -4.62
N HIS A 330 14.15 -10.95 -4.60
CA HIS A 330 13.38 -11.59 -3.52
C HIS A 330 14.14 -11.75 -2.19
N LEU A 331 15.45 -12.00 -2.28
CA LEU A 331 16.28 -12.36 -1.12
C LEU A 331 17.05 -11.17 -0.52
N ARG A 332 16.88 -9.96 -1.06
CA ARG A 332 17.38 -8.73 -0.44
C ARG A 332 16.91 -8.59 1.00
N GLN A 333 17.63 -7.76 1.75
CA GLN A 333 17.22 -7.31 3.07
C GLN A 333 15.75 -6.81 3.06
N PRO A 334 14.96 -7.18 4.08
CA PRO A 334 13.56 -6.78 4.23
C PRO A 334 13.34 -5.29 3.99
N SER A 335 12.43 -4.96 3.07
CA SER A 335 12.05 -3.57 2.80
C SER A 335 10.94 -3.13 3.75
N THR A 336 10.85 -1.84 4.04
CA THR A 336 9.85 -1.31 4.97
C THR A 336 8.41 -1.63 4.54
N SER A 337 8.04 -1.44 3.27
CA SER A 337 6.67 -1.67 2.79
C SER A 337 6.31 -3.13 2.53
N GLN A 338 7.27 -3.96 2.10
CA GLN A 338 7.02 -5.33 1.63
C GLN A 338 7.60 -6.39 2.58
N SER A 339 7.72 -6.11 3.87
CA SER A 339 8.18 -7.10 4.85
C SER A 339 7.46 -7.00 6.20
N THR A 340 7.42 -8.13 6.89
CA THR A 340 6.80 -8.24 8.22
C THR A 340 7.57 -7.46 9.28
N VAL A 341 6.92 -7.15 10.40
CA VAL A 341 7.58 -6.45 11.52
C VAL A 341 8.76 -7.28 12.05
N SER A 342 8.61 -8.59 12.23
CA SER A 342 9.70 -9.44 12.73
C SER A 342 10.91 -9.52 11.79
N GLU A 343 10.69 -9.55 10.48
CA GLU A 343 11.78 -9.50 9.49
C GLU A 343 12.53 -8.17 9.59
N ARG A 344 11.81 -7.06 9.72
CA ARG A 344 12.39 -5.70 9.86
C ARG A 344 13.15 -5.52 11.17
N VAL A 345 12.64 -6.07 12.27
CA VAL A 345 13.35 -6.10 13.57
C VAL A 345 14.65 -6.90 13.45
N SER A 346 14.57 -8.11 12.91
CA SER A 346 15.73 -8.99 12.77
C SER A 346 16.82 -8.38 11.89
N ALA A 347 16.43 -7.79 10.76
CA ALA A 347 17.34 -7.11 9.84
C ALA A 347 18.03 -5.91 10.49
N LEU A 348 17.27 -5.03 11.15
CA LEU A 348 17.81 -3.84 11.81
C LEU A 348 18.82 -4.21 12.90
N ILE A 349 18.50 -5.16 13.78
CA ILE A 349 19.42 -5.66 14.81
C ILE A 349 20.72 -6.17 14.19
N GLY A 350 20.62 -6.97 13.13
CA GLY A 350 21.77 -7.52 12.41
C GLY A 350 22.67 -6.42 11.86
N GLN A 351 22.08 -5.40 11.23
CA GLN A 351 22.80 -4.28 10.63
C GLN A 351 23.43 -3.34 11.67
N VAL A 352 22.71 -3.03 12.76
CA VAL A 352 23.23 -2.22 13.88
C VAL A 352 24.44 -2.90 14.52
N ARG A 353 24.40 -4.23 14.72
CA ARG A 353 25.55 -5.01 15.21
C ARG A 353 26.70 -5.00 14.22
N ALA A 354 26.43 -5.27 12.94
CA ALA A 354 27.46 -5.36 11.90
C ALA A 354 28.20 -4.04 11.67
N THR A 355 27.54 -2.91 11.91
CA THR A 355 28.12 -1.56 11.72
C THR A 355 28.73 -0.97 12.99
N GLY A 356 28.59 -1.64 14.15
CA GLY A 356 29.07 -1.14 15.43
C GLY A 356 28.45 0.22 15.81
N ALA A 357 27.22 0.49 15.36
CA ALA A 357 26.52 1.73 15.62
C ALA A 357 26.24 1.90 17.13
N GLN A 358 26.44 3.12 17.63
CA GLN A 358 26.30 3.50 19.03
C GLN A 358 24.94 4.13 19.34
N GLY A 359 24.13 4.37 18.31
CA GLY A 359 22.76 4.86 18.42
C GLY A 359 22.04 4.75 17.07
N VAL A 360 20.71 4.75 17.11
CA VAL A 360 19.85 4.68 15.92
C VAL A 360 18.97 5.92 15.84
N ILE A 361 18.89 6.53 14.66
CA ILE A 361 17.89 7.57 14.38
C ILE A 361 16.84 7.00 13.44
N PHE A 362 15.59 7.07 13.87
CA PHE A 362 14.42 6.87 13.02
C PHE A 362 14.04 8.21 12.39
N PHE A 363 14.10 8.30 11.07
CA PHE A 363 13.61 9.44 10.32
C PHE A 363 12.42 8.99 9.47
N ILE A 364 11.23 9.40 9.87
CA ILE A 364 9.97 8.96 9.27
C ILE A 364 9.25 10.17 8.68
N LEU A 365 9.00 10.11 7.37
CA LEU A 365 8.25 11.13 6.65
C LEU A 365 6.80 11.15 7.12
N ASP A 366 6.17 12.32 7.07
CA ASP A 366 4.75 12.45 7.34
C ASP A 366 3.96 11.53 6.40
N LEU A 367 2.95 10.84 6.94
CA LEU A 367 2.10 9.88 6.22
C LEU A 367 2.81 8.67 5.59
N ASP A 368 4.07 8.40 5.93
CA ASP A 368 4.70 7.10 5.67
C ASP A 368 4.32 6.11 6.79
N ASP A 369 3.30 5.29 6.50
CA ASP A 369 2.68 4.38 7.45
C ASP A 369 3.56 3.15 7.76
N ALA A 370 4.30 2.63 6.78
CA ALA A 370 5.01 1.36 6.88
C ALA A 370 6.09 1.33 8.00
N PRO A 371 7.03 2.29 8.11
CA PRO A 371 8.03 2.29 9.17
C PRO A 371 7.43 2.56 10.54
N SER A 372 6.29 3.28 10.59
CA SER A 372 5.59 3.58 11.83
C SER A 372 4.99 2.32 12.50
N TRP A 373 4.67 1.28 11.71
CA TRP A 373 4.27 -0.04 12.22
C TRP A 373 5.45 -0.86 12.76
N ASP A 374 6.64 -0.68 12.20
CA ASP A 374 7.85 -1.41 12.63
C ASP A 374 8.44 -0.84 13.93
N PHE A 375 8.30 0.48 14.12
CA PHE A 375 8.97 1.24 15.17
C PHE A 375 8.80 0.68 16.59
N PRO A 376 7.60 0.34 17.09
CA PRO A 376 7.45 -0.07 18.49
C PRO A 376 8.26 -1.31 18.87
N ASP A 377 8.36 -2.26 17.94
CA ASP A 377 9.10 -3.50 18.12
C ASP A 377 10.60 -3.33 17.90
N GLN A 378 10.97 -2.52 16.90
CA GLN A 378 12.36 -2.16 16.69
C GLN A 378 12.93 -1.38 17.87
N LEU A 379 12.15 -0.47 18.46
CA LEU A 379 12.51 0.26 19.68
C LEU A 379 12.81 -0.70 20.82
N ARG A 380 11.87 -1.62 21.14
CA ARG A 380 12.07 -2.60 22.22
C ARG A 380 13.32 -3.45 22.01
N ALA A 381 13.54 -3.93 20.78
CA ALA A 381 14.71 -4.72 20.46
C ALA A 381 16.04 -3.95 20.59
N LEU A 382 16.05 -2.66 20.22
CA LEU A 382 17.24 -1.80 20.38
C LEU A 382 17.48 -1.46 21.85
N GLU A 383 16.44 -1.21 22.63
CA GLU A 383 16.54 -0.99 24.09
C GLU A 383 17.10 -2.23 24.81
N GLU A 384 16.66 -3.43 24.44
CA GLU A 384 17.21 -4.70 24.94
C GLU A 384 18.69 -4.90 24.58
N MET A 385 19.13 -4.36 23.44
CA MET A 385 20.55 -4.32 23.04
C MET A 385 21.36 -3.23 23.74
N GLY A 386 20.72 -2.35 24.51
CA GLY A 386 21.37 -1.19 25.11
C GLY A 386 21.77 -0.13 24.08
N VAL A 387 21.05 -0.05 22.94
CA VAL A 387 21.31 0.92 21.87
C VAL A 387 20.35 2.11 21.99
N PRO A 388 20.85 3.34 22.22
CA PRO A 388 20.06 4.57 22.25
C PRO A 388 19.29 4.81 20.94
N VAL A 389 18.08 5.34 21.06
CA VAL A 389 17.20 5.63 19.92
C VAL A 389 16.70 7.07 19.96
N LEU A 390 16.73 7.74 18.80
CA LEU A 390 16.05 9.01 18.56
C LEU A 390 14.96 8.81 17.50
N LEU A 391 13.72 9.21 17.80
CA LEU A 391 12.62 9.22 16.84
C LEU A 391 12.38 10.64 16.34
N LEU A 392 12.52 10.83 15.02
CA LEU A 392 12.12 12.00 14.26
C LEU A 392 10.98 11.60 13.33
N ASP A 393 9.75 11.69 13.84
CA ASP A 393 8.52 11.34 13.10
C ASP A 393 7.86 12.60 12.51
N HIS A 394 6.91 12.42 11.59
CA HIS A 394 6.18 13.49 10.91
C HIS A 394 7.08 14.47 10.15
N GLN A 395 8.17 13.97 9.58
CA GLN A 395 9.11 14.84 8.90
C GLN A 395 8.57 15.25 7.52
N PRO A 396 8.64 16.54 7.16
CA PRO A 396 8.43 16.94 5.77
C PRO A 396 9.53 16.35 4.88
N TYR A 397 9.28 16.30 3.57
CA TYR A 397 10.25 15.77 2.63
C TYR A 397 11.56 16.56 2.64
N GLY A 398 11.50 17.89 2.40
CA GLY A 398 12.64 18.77 2.66
C GLY A 398 12.75 19.13 4.15
N LEU A 399 13.95 19.41 4.64
CA LEU A 399 14.14 19.81 6.03
C LEU A 399 13.53 21.19 6.32
N VAL A 400 12.35 21.19 6.94
CA VAL A 400 11.76 22.37 7.59
C VAL A 400 12.24 22.38 9.05
N ASP A 401 12.53 23.56 9.61
CA ASP A 401 13.00 23.73 11.01
C ASP A 401 14.34 23.06 11.38
N ALA A 402 15.33 23.12 10.48
CA ALA A 402 16.68 22.58 10.72
C ALA A 402 17.33 22.99 12.06
N GLY A 403 16.98 24.17 12.60
CA GLY A 403 17.46 24.62 13.90
C GLY A 403 16.91 23.82 15.09
N MET A 404 15.65 23.34 15.02
CA MET A 404 15.06 22.46 16.04
C MET A 404 15.66 21.06 15.94
N LEU A 405 15.68 20.48 14.74
CA LEU A 405 16.28 19.17 14.50
C LEU A 405 17.75 19.12 14.93
N ARG A 406 18.52 20.18 14.64
CA ARG A 406 19.90 20.29 15.11
C ARG A 406 20.01 20.18 16.63
N ARG A 407 19.15 20.87 17.39
CA ARG A 407 19.19 20.81 18.87
C ARG A 407 18.90 19.41 19.39
N GLU A 408 17.92 18.72 18.81
CA GLU A 408 17.55 17.36 19.22
C GLU A 408 18.65 16.35 18.90
N VAL A 409 19.19 16.41 17.68
CA VAL A 409 20.30 15.55 17.27
C VAL A 409 21.56 15.83 18.08
N SER A 410 21.91 17.09 18.34
CA SER A 410 23.03 17.44 19.23
C SER A 410 22.84 16.90 20.64
N ALA A 411 21.65 17.07 21.23
CA ALA A 411 21.35 16.54 22.56
C ALA A 411 21.44 15.02 22.61
N PHE A 412 20.98 14.33 21.55
CA PHE A 412 21.10 12.88 21.43
C PHE A 412 22.56 12.43 21.38
N ILE A 413 23.38 13.05 20.52
CA ILE A 413 24.82 12.76 20.39
C ILE A 413 25.58 13.03 21.70
N GLU A 414 25.26 14.13 22.39
CA GLU A 414 25.85 14.45 23.69
C GLU A 414 25.51 13.40 24.76
N SER A 415 24.28 12.90 24.78
CA SER A 415 23.86 11.88 25.76
C SER A 415 24.57 10.54 25.55
N ILE A 416 24.79 10.12 24.30
CA ILE A 416 25.60 8.94 23.96
C ILE A 416 27.05 9.14 24.41
N SER A 417 27.61 10.31 24.11
CA SER A 417 29.02 10.62 24.41
C SER A 417 29.33 10.64 25.91
N ARG A 418 28.38 11.08 26.75
CA ARG A 418 28.53 11.10 28.22
C ARG A 418 28.26 9.76 28.88
N GLY A 419 27.60 8.83 28.19
CA GLY A 419 27.07 7.60 28.80
C GLY A 419 25.89 7.85 29.75
N ASP A 420 25.35 9.07 29.78
CA ASP A 420 24.23 9.51 30.64
C ASP A 420 22.85 9.24 29.97
N TRP A 421 22.81 8.40 28.95
CA TRP A 421 21.56 8.04 28.32
C TRP A 421 20.79 7.08 29.25
N HIS A 422 19.59 7.50 29.65
CA HIS A 422 18.64 6.62 30.31
C HIS A 422 17.73 5.99 29.25
N VAL A 423 17.33 4.72 29.44
CA VAL A 423 16.39 3.96 28.59
C VAL A 423 14.97 4.55 28.67
N ARG A 424 14.82 5.85 28.43
CA ARG A 424 13.53 6.54 28.27
C ARG A 424 13.65 7.45 27.06
N SER A 425 12.98 7.02 25.99
CA SER A 425 12.92 7.64 24.68
C SER A 425 12.60 9.13 24.74
N ALA A 426 13.42 9.95 24.08
CA ALA A 426 13.02 11.30 23.68
C ALA A 426 12.17 11.17 22.41
N VAL A 427 10.85 11.07 22.56
CA VAL A 427 9.92 11.22 21.44
C VAL A 427 9.74 12.71 21.20
N SER A 428 10.39 13.26 20.17
CA SER A 428 10.09 14.60 19.71
C SER A 428 8.95 14.54 18.69
N THR A 429 7.97 15.42 18.84
CA THR A 429 6.94 15.65 17.83
C THR A 429 7.37 16.86 17.01
N GLY A 430 7.83 16.61 15.78
CA GLY A 430 8.10 17.66 14.81
C GLY A 430 6.82 18.41 14.46
N ALA A 431 6.91 19.75 14.43
CA ALA A 431 5.93 20.73 13.94
C ALA A 431 4.47 20.64 14.47
N ARG A 432 4.06 21.72 15.16
CA ARG A 432 2.65 22.00 15.47
C ARG A 432 1.88 22.23 14.15
N GLY A 433 1.08 21.25 13.75
CA GLY A 433 -0.18 21.55 13.07
C GLY A 433 -1.09 22.31 14.03
N SER A 434 -1.65 23.41 13.57
CA SER A 434 -2.52 24.33 14.32
C SER A 434 -3.55 23.66 15.24
N ASP A 435 -3.53 24.07 16.51
CA ASP A 435 -4.56 24.02 17.54
C ASP A 435 -5.52 22.82 17.60
N LEU A 436 -5.16 21.83 18.42
CA LEU A 436 -6.12 21.16 19.31
C LEU A 436 -5.54 21.14 20.73
N ALA A 437 -6.20 21.88 21.61
CA ALA A 437 -5.77 22.23 22.95
C ALA A 437 -5.30 21.03 23.80
N THR A 438 -4.11 21.17 24.39
CA THR A 438 -3.59 20.29 25.43
C THR A 438 -4.15 20.70 26.78
N ASP A 439 -5.00 19.87 27.38
CA ASP A 439 -5.29 19.91 28.81
C ASP A 439 -5.05 18.52 29.41
N ARG A 440 -4.08 18.42 30.33
CA ARG A 440 -3.93 17.27 31.23
C ARG A 440 -4.80 17.51 32.47
N PRO A 441 -5.64 16.56 32.90
CA PRO A 441 -6.07 16.51 34.29
C PRO A 441 -5.27 15.45 35.05
N GLY A 442 -4.87 15.83 36.25
CA GLY A 442 -4.35 14.92 37.26
C GLY A 442 -5.38 13.88 37.70
N SER A 443 -4.85 12.90 38.42
CA SER A 443 -5.52 11.77 39.08
C SER A 443 -6.86 12.10 39.76
N GLU A 444 -7.77 11.14 39.62
CA GLU A 444 -9.00 10.94 40.41
C GLU A 444 -10.10 12.01 40.30
N GLN A 445 -11.13 11.68 39.49
CA GLN A 445 -12.58 11.83 39.75
C GLN A 445 -13.36 12.21 38.46
N GLY A 446 -14.36 11.39 38.14
CA GLY A 446 -15.52 11.79 37.34
C GLY A 446 -15.33 11.69 35.82
N VAL A 447 -16.00 10.69 35.21
CA VAL A 447 -16.29 10.65 33.77
C VAL A 447 -17.01 11.94 33.37
N ARG A 448 -16.28 12.93 32.85
CA ARG A 448 -16.87 14.09 32.17
C ARG A 448 -17.54 13.59 30.88
N LYS A 449 -18.84 13.84 30.74
CA LYS A 449 -19.57 13.68 29.48
C LYS A 449 -18.88 14.53 28.40
N MET A 450 -18.08 13.91 27.54
CA MET A 450 -17.77 14.46 26.23
C MET A 450 -19.09 14.70 25.47
N GLY A 451 -19.17 15.81 24.74
CA GLY A 451 -20.35 16.17 23.92
C GLY A 451 -20.75 15.03 22.98
N SER A 452 -22.04 14.95 22.61
CA SER A 452 -22.62 13.81 21.90
C SER A 452 -21.81 13.42 20.65
N CYS A 453 -21.09 12.31 20.74
CA CYS A 453 -20.29 11.77 19.65
C CYS A 453 -21.19 10.91 18.76
N GLY A 454 -21.80 11.54 17.75
CA GLY A 454 -22.63 10.89 16.73
C GLY A 454 -24.02 10.41 17.19
N ALA A 455 -25.00 10.51 16.29
CA ALA A 455 -26.35 9.99 16.51
C ALA A 455 -26.49 8.58 15.91
N ALA A 456 -27.26 7.72 16.57
CA ALA A 456 -27.67 6.44 15.98
C ALA A 456 -28.73 6.68 14.88
N SER A 457 -28.66 5.91 13.80
CA SER A 457 -29.71 5.89 12.77
C SER A 457 -30.96 5.16 13.24
N VAL A 458 -32.13 5.57 12.76
CA VAL A 458 -33.40 4.86 12.97
C VAL A 458 -33.62 3.90 11.81
N LYS A 459 -33.83 2.61 12.12
CA LYS A 459 -34.08 1.53 11.14
C LYS A 459 -35.57 1.27 11.03
N GLN A 460 -36.07 1.09 9.82
CA GLN A 460 -37.49 0.85 9.55
C GLN A 460 -37.76 -0.59 9.09
N LEU A 461 -36.78 -1.25 8.47
CA LEU A 461 -36.97 -2.60 7.92
C LEU A 461 -36.81 -3.72 8.95
N ARG A 462 -37.65 -4.75 8.84
CA ARG A 462 -37.51 -6.00 9.59
C ARG A 462 -36.19 -6.70 9.23
N SER A 463 -35.79 -6.70 7.95
CA SER A 463 -34.52 -7.26 7.48
C SER A 463 -33.32 -6.67 8.20
N ALA A 464 -33.32 -5.35 8.39
CA ALA A 464 -32.25 -4.65 9.10
C ALA A 464 -32.21 -5.04 10.59
N ILE A 465 -33.38 -5.13 11.23
CA ILE A 465 -33.50 -5.51 12.65
C ILE A 465 -33.06 -6.97 12.85
N GLU A 466 -33.57 -7.89 12.04
CA GLU A 466 -33.25 -9.33 12.11
C GLU A 466 -31.78 -9.59 11.81
N ALA A 467 -31.21 -8.91 10.82
CA ALA A 467 -29.78 -9.02 10.51
C ALA A 467 -28.91 -8.60 11.70
N ASN A 468 -29.26 -7.50 12.39
CA ASN A 468 -28.52 -7.07 13.59
C ASN A 468 -28.67 -8.06 14.76
N ALA A 469 -29.87 -8.62 14.96
CA ALA A 469 -30.10 -9.63 15.98
C ALA A 469 -29.28 -10.89 15.69
N TYR A 470 -29.28 -11.35 14.44
CA TYR A 470 -28.49 -12.50 14.00
C TYR A 470 -26.99 -12.26 14.18
N GLN A 471 -26.47 -11.10 13.75
CA GLN A 471 -25.07 -10.73 13.96
C GLN A 471 -24.67 -10.84 15.43
N ARG A 472 -25.45 -10.23 16.33
CA ARG A 472 -25.17 -10.30 17.78
C ARG A 472 -25.16 -11.75 18.26
N GLN A 473 -26.16 -12.54 17.89
CA GLN A 473 -26.25 -13.95 18.28
C GLN A 473 -25.06 -14.76 17.73
N TRP A 474 -24.66 -14.50 16.49
CA TRP A 474 -23.54 -15.17 15.84
C TRP A 474 -22.21 -14.88 16.54
N PHE A 475 -21.95 -13.62 16.91
CA PHE A 475 -20.75 -13.25 17.69
C PHE A 475 -20.75 -13.82 19.10
N MET A 476 -21.91 -13.99 19.74
CA MET A 476 -21.98 -14.69 21.02
C MET A 476 -21.71 -16.20 20.83
N GLY A 477 -22.28 -16.80 19.78
CA GLY A 477 -22.11 -18.22 19.47
C GLY A 477 -20.69 -18.61 19.06
N ILE A 478 -19.95 -17.75 18.34
CA ILE A 478 -18.56 -18.06 17.93
C ILE A 478 -17.65 -18.23 19.16
N LYS A 479 -17.88 -17.46 20.23
CA LYS A 479 -17.12 -17.63 21.48
C LYS A 479 -17.32 -19.01 22.09
N GLU A 480 -18.56 -19.51 22.10
CA GLU A 480 -18.88 -20.84 22.60
C GLU A 480 -18.26 -21.95 21.73
N ARG A 481 -18.23 -21.76 20.40
CA ARG A 481 -17.60 -22.69 19.46
C ARG A 481 -16.09 -22.77 19.67
N VAL A 482 -15.42 -21.63 19.77
CA VAL A 482 -13.97 -21.56 20.03
C VAL A 482 -13.63 -22.14 21.40
N ALA A 483 -14.44 -21.89 22.42
CA ALA A 483 -14.27 -22.49 23.75
C ALA A 483 -14.38 -24.03 23.74
N LYS A 484 -15.07 -24.62 22.76
CA LYS A 484 -15.16 -26.07 22.53
C LYS A 484 -14.01 -26.63 21.66
N GLY A 485 -13.07 -25.78 21.26
CA GLY A 485 -11.90 -26.16 20.46
C GLY A 485 -12.11 -26.06 18.94
N GLU A 486 -13.20 -25.46 18.46
CA GLU A 486 -13.34 -25.22 17.01
C GLU A 486 -12.37 -24.14 16.53
N PRO A 487 -11.79 -24.28 15.32
CA PRO A 487 -10.90 -23.27 14.75
C PRO A 487 -11.65 -21.97 14.46
N PHE A 488 -10.97 -20.84 14.54
CA PHE A 488 -11.51 -19.51 14.21
C PHE A 488 -10.47 -18.67 13.48
N ALA A 489 -10.87 -18.08 12.35
CA ALA A 489 -10.00 -17.23 11.53
C ALA A 489 -10.30 -15.74 11.71
N ILE A 490 -9.26 -14.91 11.84
CA ILE A 490 -9.36 -13.47 11.57
C ILE A 490 -8.89 -13.20 10.14
N VAL A 491 -9.67 -12.46 9.35
CA VAL A 491 -9.41 -12.21 7.92
C VAL A 491 -9.68 -10.77 7.49
N ASN A 492 -9.19 -10.34 6.32
CA ASN A 492 -9.62 -9.07 5.68
C ASN A 492 -10.89 -9.24 4.85
N ALA A 493 -11.54 -8.12 4.51
CA ALA A 493 -12.75 -8.07 3.68
C ALA A 493 -12.56 -8.66 2.27
N ASP A 494 -11.35 -8.56 1.72
CA ASP A 494 -10.95 -9.01 0.39
C ASP A 494 -10.25 -10.39 0.39
N VAL A 495 -10.24 -11.10 1.52
CA VAL A 495 -9.84 -12.50 1.57
C VAL A 495 -10.96 -13.39 1.00
N PRO A 496 -10.66 -14.45 0.22
CA PRO A 496 -11.67 -15.38 -0.31
C PRO A 496 -12.36 -16.25 0.76
N GLN A 497 -13.32 -15.65 1.47
CA GLN A 497 -14.01 -16.25 2.62
C GLN A 497 -14.83 -17.51 2.28
N GLU A 498 -15.11 -17.72 1.00
CA GLU A 498 -15.79 -18.89 0.44
C GLU A 498 -15.05 -20.20 0.72
N ILE A 499 -13.71 -20.15 0.78
CA ILE A 499 -12.89 -21.32 1.15
C ILE A 499 -13.17 -21.72 2.60
N PHE A 500 -13.13 -20.76 3.52
CA PHE A 500 -13.44 -20.98 4.94
C PHE A 500 -14.86 -21.49 5.12
N ARG A 501 -15.82 -20.95 4.36
CA ARG A 501 -17.22 -21.38 4.38
C ARG A 501 -17.36 -22.84 3.93
N ALA A 502 -16.69 -23.24 2.86
CA ALA A 502 -16.72 -24.62 2.36
C ALA A 502 -16.07 -25.62 3.34
N MET A 503 -15.12 -25.15 4.15
CA MET A 503 -14.47 -25.89 5.22
C MET A 503 -15.18 -25.73 6.57
N GLU A 504 -16.30 -25.00 6.65
CA GLU A 504 -17.05 -24.74 7.89
C GLU A 504 -16.24 -24.06 9.01
N ILE A 505 -15.12 -23.43 8.66
CA ILE A 505 -14.29 -22.65 9.58
C ILE A 505 -14.95 -21.28 9.77
N PRO A 506 -15.39 -20.92 10.98
CA PRO A 506 -15.91 -19.58 11.25
C PRO A 506 -14.79 -18.55 11.13
N TYR A 507 -15.13 -17.38 10.61
CA TYR A 507 -14.21 -16.27 10.42
C TYR A 507 -14.84 -14.94 10.81
N VAL A 508 -14.02 -13.99 11.23
CA VAL A 508 -14.40 -12.59 11.43
C VAL A 508 -13.54 -11.75 10.52
N VAL A 509 -14.19 -10.87 9.77
CA VAL A 509 -13.51 -9.84 8.99
C VAL A 509 -13.09 -8.73 9.94
N ASN A 510 -11.82 -8.32 9.93
CA ASN A 510 -11.32 -7.29 10.83
C ASN A 510 -12.04 -5.95 10.64
N GLN A 511 -12.34 -5.54 9.40
CA GLN A 511 -13.11 -4.31 9.13
C GLN A 511 -14.58 -4.42 9.59
N TRP A 512 -15.16 -5.63 9.59
CA TRP A 512 -16.49 -5.86 10.14
C TRP A 512 -16.48 -5.63 11.65
N TRP A 513 -15.50 -6.18 12.36
CA TRP A 513 -15.35 -5.95 13.79
C TRP A 513 -15.05 -4.49 14.13
N ALA A 514 -14.18 -3.83 13.34
CA ALA A 514 -13.88 -2.41 13.49
C ALA A 514 -15.15 -1.53 13.38
N ALA A 515 -16.03 -1.83 12.41
CA ALA A 515 -17.32 -1.14 12.28
C ALA A 515 -18.20 -1.33 13.52
N VAL A 516 -18.21 -2.52 14.12
CA VAL A 516 -18.94 -2.80 15.37
C VAL A 516 -18.37 -1.99 16.54
N CYS A 517 -17.04 -2.01 16.73
CA CYS A 517 -16.37 -1.24 17.78
C CYS A 517 -16.66 0.26 17.65
N SER A 518 -16.62 0.78 16.43
CA SER A 518 -16.90 2.20 16.14
C SER A 518 -18.37 2.56 16.39
N ALA A 519 -19.31 1.74 15.93
CA ALA A 519 -20.74 1.95 16.20
C ALA A 519 -21.09 1.87 17.70
N LYS A 520 -20.27 1.19 18.50
CA LYS A 520 -20.37 1.13 19.97
C LYS A 520 -19.58 2.24 20.69
N GLN A 521 -19.04 3.21 19.94
CA GLN A 521 -18.27 4.34 20.47
C GLN A 521 -17.00 3.94 21.23
N MET A 522 -16.40 2.79 20.87
CA MET A 522 -15.21 2.27 21.54
C MET A 522 -13.89 2.61 20.82
N SER A 523 -13.94 3.17 19.61
CA SER A 523 -12.73 3.49 18.84
C SER A 523 -11.74 4.39 19.59
N PRO A 524 -12.14 5.50 20.25
CA PRO A 524 -11.17 6.38 20.92
C PRO A 524 -10.39 5.66 22.02
N TYR A 525 -11.06 4.76 22.76
CA TYR A 525 -10.44 3.94 23.80
C TYR A 525 -9.42 2.96 23.21
N TYR A 526 -9.83 2.16 22.21
CA TYR A 526 -8.94 1.19 21.58
C TYR A 526 -7.74 1.83 20.88
N PHE A 527 -7.93 2.96 20.20
CA PHE A 527 -6.79 3.69 19.64
C PHE A 527 -5.87 4.28 20.72
N GLY A 528 -6.39 4.59 21.92
CA GLY A 528 -5.56 4.91 23.08
C GLY A 528 -4.61 3.77 23.42
N LEU A 529 -5.10 2.53 23.45
CA LEU A 529 -4.30 1.33 23.75
C LEU A 529 -3.18 1.06 22.73
N LEU A 530 -3.41 1.38 21.45
CA LEU A 530 -2.35 1.31 20.44
C LEU A 530 -1.30 2.40 20.67
N ASN A 531 -1.74 3.64 20.93
CA ASN A 531 -0.83 4.76 21.18
C ASN A 531 0.06 4.50 22.41
N ASP A 532 -0.52 3.94 23.48
CA ASP A 532 0.21 3.61 24.71
C ASP A 532 1.28 2.52 24.49
N ARG A 533 1.14 1.72 23.42
CA ARG A 533 2.13 0.72 22.98
C ARG A 533 3.18 1.29 22.04
N GLY A 534 3.17 2.59 21.77
CA GLY A 534 4.12 3.27 20.91
C GLY A 534 3.73 3.35 19.43
N TYR A 535 2.56 2.83 19.05
CA TYR A 535 2.05 3.03 17.68
C TYR A 535 1.62 4.48 17.48
N ARG A 536 1.89 5.02 16.30
CA ARG A 536 1.54 6.38 15.94
C ARG A 536 0.01 6.59 15.97
N LYS A 537 -0.42 7.82 16.29
CA LYS A 537 -1.79 8.29 15.96
C LYS A 537 -1.94 8.22 14.43
N ASN A 538 -3.03 8.53 13.75
CA ASN A 538 -3.09 8.60 12.27
C ASN A 538 -2.70 7.36 11.41
N LEU A 539 -2.13 6.26 11.95
CA LEU A 539 -1.99 5.00 11.22
C LEU A 539 -3.34 4.50 10.74
N CYS A 540 -3.34 3.67 9.69
CA CYS A 540 -4.50 2.97 9.17
C CYS A 540 -5.51 2.56 10.25
N ARG A 541 -6.56 3.38 10.44
CA ARG A 541 -7.49 3.27 11.57
C ARG A 541 -8.46 2.12 11.40
N TYR A 542 -8.94 1.92 10.18
CA TYR A 542 -10.00 0.95 9.94
C TYR A 542 -9.50 -0.49 10.08
N CYS A 543 -8.33 -0.81 9.52
CA CYS A 543 -7.75 -2.15 9.61
C CYS A 543 -7.18 -2.48 10.99
N SER A 544 -6.68 -1.47 11.72
CA SER A 544 -6.02 -1.66 13.02
C SER A 544 -6.96 -1.70 14.22
N LEU A 545 -8.18 -1.17 14.10
CA LEU A 545 -9.12 -1.10 15.22
C LEU A 545 -9.46 -2.49 15.79
N SER A 546 -9.51 -3.53 14.96
CA SER A 546 -9.74 -4.89 15.48
C SER A 546 -8.55 -5.40 16.29
N LEU A 547 -7.31 -5.18 15.84
CA LEU A 547 -6.10 -5.52 16.57
C LEU A 547 -6.06 -4.75 17.89
N ALA A 548 -6.35 -3.45 17.84
CA ALA A 548 -6.44 -2.58 19.02
C ALA A 548 -7.41 -3.14 20.07
N SER A 549 -8.59 -3.61 19.64
CA SER A 549 -9.58 -4.22 20.53
C SER A 549 -9.14 -5.57 21.10
N ALA A 550 -8.32 -6.33 20.38
CA ALA A 550 -7.82 -7.62 20.83
C ALA A 550 -6.65 -7.50 21.82
N LEU A 551 -5.94 -6.37 21.78
CA LEU A 551 -4.90 -5.99 22.74
C LEU A 551 -5.45 -5.42 24.05
N ASP A 552 -6.76 -5.34 24.20
CA ASP A 552 -7.41 -4.86 25.43
C ASP A 552 -7.23 -5.88 26.57
N PRO A 553 -6.58 -5.50 27.69
CA PRO A 553 -6.47 -6.38 28.86
C PRO A 553 -7.83 -6.72 29.48
N GLU A 554 -8.88 -5.91 29.23
CA GLU A 554 -10.26 -6.13 29.65
C GLU A 554 -11.15 -6.48 28.46
N SER A 555 -10.64 -7.34 27.56
CA SER A 555 -11.30 -7.75 26.30
C SER A 555 -12.78 -8.17 26.44
N GLU A 556 -13.19 -8.69 27.60
CA GLU A 556 -14.56 -9.06 27.93
C GLU A 556 -15.52 -7.87 28.05
N LYS A 557 -15.01 -6.64 28.19
CA LYS A 557 -15.79 -5.39 28.15
C LYS A 557 -16.05 -4.90 26.73
N GLY A 558 -15.43 -5.52 25.72
CA GLY A 558 -15.67 -5.23 24.32
C GLY A 558 -17.11 -5.50 23.89
N PRO A 559 -17.50 -5.10 22.67
CA PRO A 559 -18.84 -5.33 22.15
C PRO A 559 -19.23 -6.81 22.29
N TRP A 560 -20.40 -7.08 22.89
CA TRP A 560 -20.90 -8.46 23.09
C TRP A 560 -19.93 -9.41 23.81
N GLY A 561 -19.01 -8.87 24.61
CA GLY A 561 -18.01 -9.64 25.35
C GLY A 561 -16.67 -9.80 24.64
N GLY A 562 -16.40 -9.08 23.55
CA GLY A 562 -15.15 -9.16 22.80
C GLY A 562 -15.04 -10.37 21.87
N LEU A 563 -14.01 -10.38 21.02
CA LEU A 563 -13.71 -11.53 20.17
C LEU A 563 -13.01 -12.63 20.96
N PRO A 564 -13.26 -13.92 20.66
CA PRO A 564 -12.41 -14.99 21.17
C PRO A 564 -11.02 -14.90 20.50
N LYS A 565 -10.02 -15.53 21.12
CA LYS A 565 -8.68 -15.65 20.52
C LYS A 565 -8.78 -16.42 19.18
N PRO A 566 -8.30 -15.85 18.04
CA PRO A 566 -8.24 -16.58 16.79
C PRO A 566 -7.27 -17.76 16.86
N THR A 567 -7.47 -18.74 15.99
CA THR A 567 -6.58 -19.89 15.79
C THR A 567 -5.60 -19.64 14.66
N LEU A 568 -5.95 -18.77 13.72
CA LEU A 568 -5.14 -18.40 12.56
C LEU A 568 -5.54 -17.02 12.02
N ALA A 569 -4.62 -16.39 11.29
CA ALA A 569 -4.79 -15.09 10.66
C ALA A 569 -4.50 -15.20 9.16
N VAL A 570 -5.36 -14.64 8.31
CA VAL A 570 -5.17 -14.63 6.85
C VAL A 570 -5.42 -13.24 6.30
N THR A 571 -4.52 -12.74 5.48
CA THR A 571 -4.67 -11.43 4.83
C THR A 571 -4.35 -11.54 3.36
N ARG A 572 -4.86 -10.62 2.55
CA ARG A 572 -4.35 -10.38 1.19
C ARG A 572 -3.44 -9.16 1.24
N LEU A 573 -2.40 -9.11 0.41
CA LEU A 573 -1.38 -8.06 0.44
C LEU A 573 -1.77 -6.86 -0.43
N THR A 574 -2.84 -6.15 -0.07
CA THR A 574 -3.35 -5.03 -0.88
C THR A 574 -2.89 -3.65 -0.42
N CYS A 575 -2.35 -3.52 0.81
CA CYS A 575 -1.60 -2.34 1.22
C CYS A 575 -0.51 -2.64 2.26
N ASP A 576 0.41 -1.68 2.41
CA ASP A 576 1.60 -1.75 3.26
C ASP A 576 1.30 -2.07 4.74
N ALA A 577 0.11 -1.73 5.23
CA ALA A 577 -0.29 -1.98 6.61
C ALA A 577 -0.80 -3.42 6.86
N GLN A 578 -1.35 -4.09 5.85
CA GLN A 578 -2.09 -5.35 6.06
C GLN A 578 -1.20 -6.49 6.52
N MET A 579 -0.05 -6.69 5.86
CA MET A 579 0.90 -7.72 6.28
C MET A 579 1.38 -7.49 7.71
N LYS A 580 1.68 -6.23 8.05
CA LYS A 580 2.17 -5.85 9.38
C LYS A 580 1.09 -6.12 10.44
N ILE A 581 -0.13 -5.61 10.24
CA ILE A 581 -1.24 -5.81 11.19
C ILE A 581 -1.51 -7.31 11.43
N PHE A 582 -1.52 -8.14 10.38
CA PHE A 582 -1.82 -9.56 10.53
C PHE A 582 -0.65 -10.40 11.05
N GLU A 583 0.59 -9.99 10.80
CA GLU A 583 1.75 -10.57 11.47
C GLU A 583 1.77 -10.21 12.97
N LEU A 584 1.35 -9.00 13.36
CA LEU A 584 1.16 -8.61 14.75
C LEU A 584 0.11 -9.48 15.45
N TRP A 585 -1.01 -9.81 14.79
CA TRP A 585 -1.97 -10.80 15.29
C TRP A 585 -1.30 -12.17 15.51
N SER A 586 -0.51 -12.64 14.54
CA SER A 586 0.22 -13.90 14.65
C SER A 586 1.16 -13.92 15.85
N ARG A 587 1.94 -12.85 16.04
CA ARG A 587 2.93 -12.77 17.11
C ARG A 587 2.29 -12.64 18.48
N GLU A 588 1.31 -11.75 18.65
CA GLU A 588 0.64 -11.51 19.93
C GLU A 588 -0.05 -12.78 20.44
N PHE A 589 -0.68 -13.53 19.53
CA PHE A 589 -1.49 -14.68 19.90
C PHE A 589 -0.77 -16.02 19.68
N GLY A 590 0.44 -16.03 19.10
CA GLY A 590 1.17 -17.25 18.78
C GLY A 590 0.41 -18.15 17.79
N ILE A 591 -0.17 -17.56 16.75
CA ILE A 591 -1.03 -18.24 15.78
C ILE A 591 -0.44 -18.22 14.37
N PRO A 592 -0.71 -19.22 13.52
CA PRO A 592 -0.25 -19.21 12.14
C PRO A 592 -0.82 -18.04 11.32
N PHE A 593 0.02 -17.46 10.48
CA PHE A 593 -0.31 -16.39 9.54
C PHE A 593 -0.12 -16.84 8.09
N TYR A 594 -1.08 -16.53 7.22
CA TYR A 594 -1.00 -16.78 5.78
C TYR A 594 -1.28 -15.51 4.97
N PRO A 595 -0.28 -14.93 4.29
CA PRO A 595 -0.48 -13.85 3.32
C PRO A 595 -0.87 -14.41 1.94
N LEU A 596 -1.81 -13.74 1.28
CA LEU A 596 -2.19 -13.97 -0.12
C LEU A 596 -1.67 -12.84 -1.00
N GLU A 597 -1.06 -13.20 -2.12
CA GLU A 597 -0.52 -12.21 -3.06
C GLU A 597 -1.60 -11.37 -3.76
N ASN A 598 -1.20 -10.15 -4.13
CA ASN A 598 -2.01 -9.21 -4.92
C ASN A 598 -1.27 -8.84 -6.22
N THR A 599 -2.01 -8.64 -7.30
CA THR A 599 -1.45 -8.34 -8.64
C THR A 599 -2.06 -7.09 -9.22
N VAL A 600 -1.35 -6.45 -10.14
CA VAL A 600 -1.72 -5.16 -10.73
C VAL A 600 -2.12 -5.32 -12.21
N PRO A 601 -3.28 -4.78 -12.65
CA PRO A 601 -3.71 -4.81 -14.05
C PRO A 601 -2.87 -3.89 -14.94
N LEU A 602 -2.37 -4.42 -16.05
CA LEU A 602 -1.80 -3.65 -17.15
C LEU A 602 -2.89 -3.11 -18.07
N VAL A 603 -3.92 -3.93 -18.32
CA VAL A 603 -5.03 -3.60 -19.22
C VAL A 603 -6.28 -3.30 -18.41
N VAL A 604 -7.08 -2.34 -18.86
CA VAL A 604 -8.31 -1.89 -18.18
C VAL A 604 -9.49 -1.93 -19.15
N PRO A 605 -10.08 -3.10 -19.42
CA PRO A 605 -11.29 -3.21 -20.25
C PRO A 605 -12.44 -2.36 -19.72
N GLU A 606 -13.16 -1.62 -20.56
CA GLU A 606 -14.27 -0.78 -20.12
C GLU A 606 -15.45 -1.58 -19.55
N ARG A 607 -16.30 -0.92 -18.76
CA ARG A 607 -17.61 -1.43 -18.29
C ARG A 607 -17.51 -2.81 -17.64
N TRP A 608 -16.58 -2.94 -16.69
CA TRP A 608 -16.29 -4.20 -16.00
C TRP A 608 -17.55 -4.89 -15.46
N TRP A 609 -18.55 -4.12 -15.00
CA TRP A 609 -19.80 -4.63 -14.42
C TRP A 609 -20.66 -5.45 -15.40
N GLU A 610 -20.47 -5.29 -16.71
CA GLU A 610 -21.16 -6.12 -17.72
C GLU A 610 -20.44 -7.46 -17.96
N LYS A 611 -19.11 -7.44 -17.85
CA LYS A 611 -18.27 -8.60 -18.12
C LYS A 611 -18.10 -9.49 -16.89
N ALA A 612 -18.10 -8.93 -15.69
CA ALA A 612 -17.75 -9.59 -14.45
C ALA A 612 -18.51 -10.89 -14.19
N TYR A 613 -19.81 -10.98 -14.54
CA TYR A 613 -20.63 -12.15 -14.24
C TYR A 613 -20.21 -13.42 -15.00
N ARG A 614 -19.88 -13.31 -16.29
CA ARG A 614 -19.72 -14.47 -17.20
C ARG A 614 -18.52 -14.36 -18.16
N GLN A 615 -18.00 -13.16 -18.38
CA GLN A 615 -16.89 -12.86 -19.29
C GLN A 615 -15.66 -12.39 -18.50
N TRP A 616 -15.49 -12.88 -17.28
CA TRP A 616 -14.40 -12.44 -16.41
C TRP A 616 -13.01 -12.88 -16.91
N GLU A 617 -12.92 -13.90 -17.76
CA GLU A 617 -11.68 -14.27 -18.49
C GLU A 617 -11.25 -13.21 -19.53
N GLU A 618 -12.21 -12.42 -20.04
CA GLU A 618 -11.89 -11.27 -20.91
C GLU A 618 -11.56 -10.01 -20.11
N LEU A 619 -11.96 -10.00 -18.83
CA LEU A 619 -11.82 -8.83 -17.96
C LEU A 619 -10.46 -8.80 -17.26
N PHE A 620 -9.96 -9.95 -16.83
CA PHE A 620 -8.70 -10.06 -16.08
C PHE A 620 -7.65 -10.82 -16.88
N GLU A 621 -6.40 -10.39 -16.79
CA GLU A 621 -5.33 -11.07 -17.50
C GLU A 621 -5.12 -12.52 -16.99
N PRO A 622 -4.92 -13.51 -17.88
CA PRO A 622 -4.86 -14.93 -17.50
C PRO A 622 -3.84 -15.23 -16.39
N HIS A 623 -2.65 -14.65 -16.46
CA HIS A 623 -1.59 -14.85 -15.45
C HIS A 623 -2.00 -14.43 -14.03
N ARG A 624 -2.87 -13.42 -13.89
CA ARG A 624 -3.38 -12.97 -12.59
C ARG A 624 -4.42 -13.94 -12.04
N LEU A 625 -5.29 -14.46 -12.91
CA LEU A 625 -6.25 -15.51 -12.57
C LEU A 625 -5.54 -16.81 -12.17
N ASP A 626 -4.52 -17.20 -12.94
CA ASP A 626 -3.72 -18.41 -12.70
C ASP A 626 -3.01 -18.34 -11.35
N LEU A 627 -2.36 -17.21 -11.03
CA LEU A 627 -1.77 -17.01 -9.72
C LEU A 627 -2.81 -17.11 -8.61
N MET A 628 -3.94 -16.39 -8.73
CA MET A 628 -4.96 -16.39 -7.67
C MET A 628 -5.56 -17.79 -7.46
N VAL A 629 -5.69 -18.61 -8.51
CA VAL A 629 -6.06 -20.03 -8.37
C VAL A 629 -5.01 -20.80 -7.55
N GLU A 630 -3.72 -20.60 -7.80
CA GLU A 630 -2.66 -21.27 -7.03
C GLU A 630 -2.57 -20.78 -5.58
N GLU A 631 -2.80 -19.49 -5.34
CA GLU A 631 -2.91 -18.89 -4.00
C GLU A 631 -4.10 -19.46 -3.23
N LEU A 632 -5.27 -19.62 -3.88
CA LEU A 632 -6.44 -20.28 -3.28
C LEU A 632 -6.16 -21.75 -2.93
N LYS A 633 -5.46 -22.50 -3.80
CA LYS A 633 -5.03 -23.86 -3.49
C LYS A 633 -4.03 -23.88 -2.32
N GLY A 634 -3.15 -22.89 -2.24
CA GLY A 634 -2.23 -22.68 -1.12
C GLY A 634 -2.97 -22.46 0.20
N LEU A 635 -3.97 -21.58 0.18
CA LEU A 635 -4.85 -21.33 1.32
C LEU A 635 -5.58 -22.60 1.77
N VAL A 636 -6.15 -23.37 0.84
CA VAL A 636 -6.79 -24.66 1.15
C VAL A 636 -5.79 -25.58 1.89
N ARG A 637 -4.59 -25.79 1.33
CA ARG A 637 -3.56 -26.64 1.97
C ARG A 637 -3.16 -26.13 3.35
N PHE A 638 -3.01 -24.81 3.50
CA PHE A 638 -2.68 -24.18 4.78
C PHE A 638 -3.77 -24.45 5.82
N LEU A 639 -5.04 -24.25 5.45
CA LEU A 639 -6.17 -24.48 6.35
C LEU A 639 -6.32 -25.97 6.71
N GLU A 640 -6.17 -26.88 5.74
CA GLU A 640 -6.22 -28.33 6.00
C GLU A 640 -5.13 -28.75 6.99
N THR A 641 -3.90 -28.28 6.77
CA THR A 641 -2.75 -28.61 7.63
C THR A 641 -2.88 -28.00 9.02
N THR A 642 -3.40 -26.77 9.12
CA THR A 642 -3.46 -26.02 10.39
C THR A 642 -4.66 -26.41 11.24
N THR A 643 -5.78 -26.76 10.63
CA THR A 643 -7.05 -27.01 11.35
C THR A 643 -7.47 -28.47 11.36
N GLY A 644 -6.90 -29.31 10.48
CA GLY A 644 -7.32 -30.70 10.28
C GLY A 644 -8.66 -30.86 9.55
N VAL A 645 -9.30 -29.76 9.11
CA VAL A 645 -10.57 -29.81 8.37
C VAL A 645 -10.28 -29.92 6.87
N THR A 646 -10.86 -30.91 6.20
CA THR A 646 -10.66 -31.16 4.76
C THR A 646 -11.56 -30.26 3.89
N PHE A 647 -11.03 -29.78 2.78
CA PHE A 647 -11.81 -29.02 1.80
C PHE A 647 -12.74 -29.93 0.98
N SER A 648 -14.00 -29.52 0.85
CA SER A 648 -15.00 -30.26 0.06
C SER A 648 -15.40 -29.46 -1.17
N GLU A 649 -15.01 -29.94 -2.36
CA GLU A 649 -15.41 -29.34 -3.64
C GLU A 649 -16.94 -29.29 -3.82
N THR A 650 -17.66 -30.31 -3.35
CA THR A 650 -19.12 -30.35 -3.40
C THR A 650 -19.74 -29.23 -2.55
N LYS A 651 -19.28 -29.05 -1.31
CA LYS A 651 -19.73 -27.93 -0.47
C LYS A 651 -19.33 -26.59 -1.07
N PHE A 652 -18.13 -26.50 -1.63
CA PHE A 652 -17.65 -25.28 -2.27
C PHE A 652 -18.51 -24.85 -3.46
N LYS A 653 -18.92 -25.79 -4.34
CA LYS A 653 -19.89 -25.52 -5.41
C LYS A 653 -21.20 -24.97 -4.86
N GLN A 654 -21.74 -25.59 -3.80
CA GLN A 654 -22.97 -25.12 -3.15
C GLN A 654 -22.81 -23.71 -2.56
N VAL A 655 -21.66 -23.41 -1.94
CA VAL A 655 -21.32 -22.07 -1.43
C VAL A 655 -21.35 -21.06 -2.57
N MET A 656 -20.73 -21.36 -3.71
CA MET A 656 -20.71 -20.47 -4.88
C MET A 656 -22.11 -20.24 -5.47
N ASP A 657 -22.93 -21.28 -5.57
CA ASP A 657 -24.32 -21.18 -6.04
C ASP A 657 -25.19 -20.32 -5.12
N LEU A 658 -25.04 -20.50 -3.80
CA LEU A 658 -25.74 -19.71 -2.80
C LEU A 658 -25.35 -18.23 -2.84
N ILE A 659 -24.08 -17.93 -3.10
CA ILE A 659 -23.63 -16.54 -3.28
C ILE A 659 -24.32 -15.94 -4.49
N ASN A 660 -24.24 -16.58 -5.65
CA ASN A 660 -24.87 -16.07 -6.87
C ASN A 660 -26.37 -15.82 -6.67
N LYS A 661 -27.07 -16.73 -5.98
CA LYS A 661 -28.48 -16.57 -5.63
C LYS A 661 -28.74 -15.42 -4.66
N GLN A 662 -27.87 -15.19 -3.68
CA GLN A 662 -27.95 -14.05 -2.77
C GLN A 662 -27.80 -12.74 -3.55
N GLU A 663 -26.78 -12.63 -4.40
CA GLU A 663 -26.50 -11.43 -5.20
C GLU A 663 -27.60 -11.12 -6.23
N GLU A 664 -28.27 -12.14 -6.77
CA GLU A 664 -29.45 -11.93 -7.63
C GLU A 664 -30.59 -11.19 -6.91
N TYR A 665 -30.83 -11.49 -5.62
CA TYR A 665 -31.82 -10.74 -4.83
C TYR A 665 -31.36 -9.32 -4.55
N PHE A 666 -30.08 -9.11 -4.27
CA PHE A 666 -29.54 -7.75 -4.09
C PHE A 666 -29.58 -6.93 -5.38
N THR A 667 -29.33 -7.54 -6.53
CA THR A 667 -29.49 -6.89 -7.85
C THR A 667 -30.93 -6.42 -8.03
N ARG A 668 -31.92 -7.30 -7.76
CA ARG A 668 -33.34 -6.94 -7.86
C ARG A 668 -33.74 -5.84 -6.87
N ALA A 669 -33.20 -5.87 -5.64
CA ALA A 669 -33.44 -4.83 -4.65
C ALA A 669 -32.84 -3.48 -5.09
N ARG A 670 -31.58 -3.47 -5.54
CA ARG A 670 -30.88 -2.31 -6.09
C ARG A 670 -31.68 -1.68 -7.22
N ASP A 671 -32.05 -2.47 -8.22
CA ASP A 671 -32.79 -1.98 -9.39
C ASP A 671 -34.17 -1.42 -9.01
N LEU A 672 -34.84 -2.04 -8.03
CA LEU A 672 -36.14 -1.59 -7.54
C LEU A 672 -36.05 -0.27 -6.75
N ILE A 673 -35.04 -0.11 -5.90
CA ILE A 673 -34.77 1.14 -5.18
C ILE A 673 -34.42 2.25 -6.17
N ALA A 674 -33.55 1.95 -7.13
CA ALA A 674 -33.06 2.91 -8.10
C ALA A 674 -34.19 3.52 -8.95
N LYS A 675 -35.13 2.69 -9.43
CA LYS A 675 -36.24 3.11 -10.29
C LYS A 675 -37.41 3.78 -9.56
N THR A 676 -37.51 3.67 -8.24
CA THR A 676 -38.64 4.17 -7.47
C THR A 676 -38.34 5.55 -6.90
N VAL A 677 -39.25 6.51 -7.14
CA VAL A 677 -39.18 7.89 -6.64
C VAL A 677 -40.56 8.28 -6.08
N PRO A 678 -40.68 8.76 -4.82
CA PRO A 678 -39.62 8.83 -3.81
C PRO A 678 -39.00 7.47 -3.44
N ALA A 679 -37.76 7.46 -2.94
CA ALA A 679 -37.07 6.21 -2.63
C ALA A 679 -37.77 5.44 -1.49
N PRO A 680 -38.00 4.12 -1.64
CA PRO A 680 -38.73 3.33 -0.66
C PRO A 680 -37.95 3.20 0.66
N ILE A 681 -36.61 3.24 0.59
CA ILE A 681 -35.69 3.13 1.74
C ILE A 681 -34.48 4.05 1.53
N SER A 682 -33.82 4.44 2.62
CA SER A 682 -32.55 5.17 2.60
C SER A 682 -31.36 4.26 2.95
N ILE A 683 -30.15 4.80 2.86
CA ILE A 683 -28.89 4.09 3.14
C ILE A 683 -28.86 3.41 4.51
N THR A 684 -29.56 3.95 5.51
CA THR A 684 -29.54 3.44 6.89
C THR A 684 -30.19 2.06 7.04
N ASP A 685 -31.16 1.75 6.18
CA ASP A 685 -31.76 0.40 6.11
C ASP A 685 -30.99 -0.52 5.16
N GLN A 686 -30.38 0.03 4.11
CA GLN A 686 -29.56 -0.74 3.16
C GLN A 686 -28.32 -1.34 3.83
N VAL A 687 -27.52 -0.52 4.52
CA VAL A 687 -26.23 -0.94 5.10
C VAL A 687 -26.34 -2.21 5.94
N PRO A 688 -27.18 -2.29 7.00
CA PRO A 688 -27.31 -3.51 7.78
C PRO A 688 -28.00 -4.66 7.03
N SER A 689 -28.94 -4.37 6.13
CA SER A 689 -29.65 -5.40 5.35
C SER A 689 -28.78 -6.06 4.28
N VAL A 690 -27.67 -5.43 3.90
CA VAL A 690 -26.76 -5.93 2.87
C VAL A 690 -25.45 -6.45 3.47
N MET A 691 -24.77 -5.64 4.28
CA MET A 691 -23.43 -6.00 4.75
C MET A 691 -23.42 -7.21 5.66
N ILE A 692 -24.39 -7.34 6.56
CA ILE A 692 -24.44 -8.47 7.49
C ILE A 692 -24.65 -9.77 6.70
N PRO A 693 -25.66 -9.90 5.81
CA PRO A 693 -25.73 -11.03 4.89
C PRO A 693 -24.49 -11.23 4.03
N GLN A 694 -23.77 -10.16 3.64
CA GLN A 694 -22.54 -10.29 2.86
C GLN A 694 -21.40 -10.97 3.63
N TRP A 695 -21.28 -10.73 4.94
CA TRP A 695 -20.37 -11.47 5.81
C TRP A 695 -20.77 -12.94 6.00
N HIS A 696 -22.04 -13.26 5.74
CA HIS A 696 -22.61 -14.60 5.79
C HIS A 696 -22.90 -15.20 4.40
N ARG A 697 -22.37 -14.61 3.33
CA ARG A 697 -22.64 -15.08 1.97
C ARG A 697 -22.19 -16.53 1.78
N GLY A 698 -22.87 -17.22 0.86
CA GLY A 698 -22.68 -18.66 0.66
C GLY A 698 -23.34 -19.52 1.72
N THR A 699 -24.29 -18.95 2.47
CA THR A 699 -25.16 -19.69 3.39
C THR A 699 -26.61 -19.54 2.97
N GLN A 700 -27.44 -20.51 3.35
CA GLN A 700 -28.89 -20.42 3.15
C GLN A 700 -29.48 -19.21 3.91
N TRP A 701 -28.96 -18.89 5.09
CA TRP A 701 -29.36 -17.71 5.85
C TRP A 701 -29.12 -16.41 5.08
N GLY A 702 -27.94 -16.26 4.45
CA GLY A 702 -27.61 -15.08 3.64
C GLY A 702 -28.58 -14.90 2.46
N VAL A 703 -28.93 -16.00 1.77
CA VAL A 703 -29.94 -15.99 0.70
C VAL A 703 -31.33 -15.60 1.23
N ASP A 704 -31.75 -16.16 2.36
CA ASP A 704 -33.05 -15.88 2.95
C ASP A 704 -33.16 -14.43 3.44
N ALA A 705 -32.08 -13.88 4.00
CA ALA A 705 -31.99 -12.48 4.40
C ALA A 705 -32.06 -11.53 3.20
N ALA A 706 -31.34 -11.81 2.12
CA ALA A 706 -31.41 -11.01 0.89
C ALA A 706 -32.81 -11.09 0.24
N ARG A 707 -33.44 -12.26 0.26
CA ARG A 707 -34.83 -12.44 -0.22
C ARG A 707 -35.82 -11.65 0.64
N LEU A 708 -35.67 -11.66 1.96
CA LEU A 708 -36.51 -10.87 2.87
C LEU A 708 -36.38 -9.37 2.58
N PHE A 709 -35.14 -8.88 2.47
CA PHE A 709 -34.86 -7.49 2.14
C PHE A 709 -35.53 -7.06 0.82
N TYR A 710 -35.35 -7.83 -0.25
CA TYR A 710 -36.03 -7.56 -1.53
C TYR A 710 -37.56 -7.57 -1.39
N GLY A 711 -38.11 -8.53 -0.65
CA GLY A 711 -39.55 -8.65 -0.41
C GLY A 711 -40.14 -7.43 0.31
N GLU A 712 -39.45 -6.91 1.32
CA GLU A 712 -39.86 -5.71 2.06
C GLU A 712 -39.76 -4.45 1.21
N VAL A 713 -38.67 -4.28 0.45
CA VAL A 713 -38.54 -3.16 -0.50
C VAL A 713 -39.69 -3.17 -1.48
N ARG A 714 -40.01 -4.32 -2.07
CA ARG A 714 -41.14 -4.46 -3.00
C ARG A 714 -42.47 -4.09 -2.34
N ASP A 715 -42.73 -4.58 -1.14
CA ASP A 715 -43.97 -4.29 -0.42
C ASP A 715 -44.10 -2.79 -0.04
N LEU A 716 -42.98 -2.10 0.25
CA LEU A 716 -43.00 -0.64 0.43
C LEU A 716 -43.34 0.08 -0.86
N VAL A 717 -42.72 -0.32 -1.98
CA VAL A 717 -43.01 0.24 -3.31
C VAL A 717 -44.48 0.03 -3.68
N ASP A 718 -45.02 -1.18 -3.50
CA ASP A 718 -46.41 -1.52 -3.82
C ASP A 718 -47.41 -0.70 -2.98
N ARG A 719 -47.05 -0.33 -1.75
CA ARG A 719 -47.86 0.51 -0.86
C ARG A 719 -47.65 2.02 -1.03
N GLY A 720 -46.72 2.44 -1.91
CA GLY A 720 -46.36 3.85 -2.07
C GLY A 720 -45.68 4.45 -0.83
N MET A 721 -45.01 3.62 -0.02
CA MET A 721 -44.26 4.07 1.15
C MET A 721 -42.85 4.51 0.73
N ALA A 722 -42.35 5.56 1.38
CA ALA A 722 -41.05 6.15 1.11
C ALA A 722 -40.30 6.43 2.41
N ALA A 723 -38.97 6.37 2.36
CA ALA A 723 -38.09 6.75 3.47
C ALA A 723 -38.29 8.22 3.85
N CYS A 724 -38.38 9.08 2.83
CA CYS A 724 -38.63 10.50 2.95
C CYS A 724 -39.84 10.85 2.07
N GLN A 725 -41.00 11.12 2.69
CA GLN A 725 -42.24 11.40 1.96
C GLN A 725 -42.15 12.69 1.13
N ASN A 726 -41.36 13.66 1.59
CA ASN A 726 -41.06 14.91 0.91
C ASN A 726 -39.70 14.85 0.18
N GLU A 727 -39.31 13.70 -0.40
CA GLU A 727 -38.05 13.59 -1.16
C GLU A 727 -38.00 14.63 -2.29
N ARG A 728 -36.97 15.47 -2.26
CA ARG A 728 -36.70 16.52 -3.25
C ARG A 728 -35.37 16.32 -3.94
N VAL A 729 -34.43 15.65 -3.29
CA VAL A 729 -33.09 15.43 -3.81
C VAL A 729 -32.54 14.09 -3.33
N ARG A 730 -31.99 13.33 -4.27
CA ARG A 730 -31.34 12.03 -4.02
C ARG A 730 -29.82 12.23 -3.94
N LEU A 731 -29.22 11.80 -2.85
CA LEU A 731 -27.79 11.90 -2.59
C LEU A 731 -27.12 10.52 -2.64
N MET A 732 -25.86 10.52 -3.05
CA MET A 732 -24.96 9.36 -2.99
C MET A 732 -23.92 9.60 -1.90
N TRP A 733 -23.68 8.59 -1.05
CA TRP A 733 -22.51 8.57 -0.17
C TRP A 733 -21.43 7.69 -0.78
N LEU A 734 -20.27 8.27 -1.09
CA LEU A 734 -19.12 7.54 -1.60
C LEU A 734 -18.04 7.46 -0.52
N GLY A 735 -17.51 6.25 -0.32
CA GLY A 735 -16.61 5.90 0.77
C GLY A 735 -17.20 4.82 1.68
N THR A 736 -16.44 4.38 2.67
CA THR A 736 -16.93 3.46 3.69
C THR A 736 -17.95 4.15 4.62
N GLY A 737 -18.70 3.37 5.38
CA GLY A 737 -19.71 3.89 6.30
C GLY A 737 -19.11 4.77 7.41
N LEU A 738 -19.86 5.81 7.80
CA LEU A 738 -19.53 6.66 8.94
C LEU A 738 -19.96 5.97 10.24
N TRP A 739 -19.19 4.96 10.66
CA TRP A 739 -19.64 3.95 11.63
C TRP A 739 -20.02 4.49 13.00
N PHE A 740 -19.35 5.56 13.45
CA PHE A 740 -19.64 6.22 14.72
C PHE A 740 -20.82 7.20 14.64
N ASN A 741 -21.32 7.56 13.44
CA ASN A 741 -22.38 8.56 13.26
C ASN A 741 -23.33 8.22 12.10
N LEU A 742 -23.91 7.02 12.12
CA LEU A 742 -24.86 6.57 11.08
C LEU A 742 -26.12 7.44 10.99
N GLY A 743 -26.48 8.17 12.04
CA GLY A 743 -27.62 9.11 12.04
C GLY A 743 -27.40 10.34 11.14
N PHE A 744 -26.15 10.64 10.76
CA PHE A 744 -25.83 11.75 9.85
C PHE A 744 -26.60 11.65 8.52
N TYR A 745 -26.78 10.43 8.00
CA TYR A 745 -27.48 10.19 6.74
C TYR A 745 -28.96 10.61 6.74
N GLN A 746 -29.62 10.62 7.89
CA GLN A 746 -31.04 10.96 8.01
C GLN A 746 -31.27 12.42 8.41
N HIS A 747 -30.20 13.14 8.76
CA HIS A 747 -30.28 14.50 9.32
C HIS A 747 -31.00 15.50 8.39
N PHE A 748 -30.86 15.32 7.07
CA PHE A 748 -31.32 16.26 6.06
C PHE A 748 -32.69 15.90 5.46
N GLU A 749 -33.28 14.76 5.84
CA GLU A 749 -34.54 14.27 5.28
C GLU A 749 -35.70 15.20 5.64
N GLN A 750 -35.87 15.55 6.92
CA GLN A 750 -37.01 16.37 7.36
C GLN A 750 -36.93 17.81 6.85
N ARG A 751 -35.74 18.42 6.95
CA ARG A 751 -35.54 19.85 6.64
C ARG A 751 -35.39 20.13 5.15
N TYR A 752 -34.72 19.26 4.38
CA TYR A 752 -34.45 19.53 2.97
C TYR A 752 -35.16 18.56 2.02
N GLY A 753 -35.73 17.46 2.51
CA GLY A 753 -36.16 16.36 1.64
C GLY A 753 -34.97 15.68 0.95
N ALA A 754 -33.78 15.73 1.57
CA ALA A 754 -32.56 15.18 1.01
C ALA A 754 -32.33 13.76 1.55
N THR A 755 -32.29 12.79 0.65
CA THR A 755 -32.24 11.36 1.02
C THR A 755 -31.02 10.70 0.40
N PHE A 756 -30.20 10.06 1.23
CA PHE A 756 -29.12 9.20 0.76
C PHE A 756 -29.70 7.85 0.33
N VAL A 757 -29.67 7.56 -0.98
CA VAL A 757 -30.39 6.42 -1.57
C VAL A 757 -29.46 5.32 -2.09
N TRP A 758 -28.15 5.57 -2.13
CA TRP A 758 -27.18 4.62 -2.63
C TRP A 758 -26.08 4.34 -1.62
N SER A 759 -25.71 3.07 -1.50
CA SER A 759 -24.52 2.62 -0.77
C SER A 759 -23.62 1.78 -1.66
N ILE A 760 -22.31 1.93 -1.48
CA ILE A 760 -21.31 1.11 -2.18
C ILE A 760 -21.51 -0.38 -1.92
N TYR A 761 -22.03 -0.74 -0.75
CA TYR A 761 -22.27 -2.13 -0.35
C TYR A 761 -23.34 -2.81 -1.20
N LEU A 762 -24.48 -2.15 -1.43
CA LEU A 762 -25.54 -2.70 -2.29
C LEU A 762 -25.12 -2.68 -3.76
N GLY A 763 -24.42 -1.64 -4.21
CA GLY A 763 -23.86 -1.58 -5.55
C GLY A 763 -22.89 -2.74 -5.82
N LEU A 764 -21.95 -3.00 -4.90
CA LEU A 764 -20.99 -4.10 -5.02
C LEU A 764 -21.68 -5.46 -4.98
N ALA A 765 -22.61 -5.67 -4.04
CA ALA A 765 -23.40 -6.90 -3.96
C ALA A 765 -24.08 -7.21 -5.30
N ALA A 766 -24.69 -6.19 -5.90
CA ALA A 766 -25.33 -6.32 -7.21
C ALA A 766 -24.34 -6.63 -8.33
N ASP A 767 -23.27 -5.83 -8.51
CA ASP A 767 -22.46 -5.84 -9.74
C ASP A 767 -21.15 -6.64 -9.64
N ALA A 768 -20.56 -6.78 -8.45
CA ALA A 768 -19.17 -7.23 -8.30
C ALA A 768 -19.01 -8.68 -7.83
N TYR A 769 -19.94 -9.22 -7.03
CA TYR A 769 -19.75 -10.53 -6.38
C TYR A 769 -20.15 -11.73 -7.25
N ALA A 770 -21.27 -11.68 -7.97
CA ALA A 770 -21.73 -12.86 -8.71
C ALA A 770 -20.73 -13.29 -9.80
N ARG A 771 -20.45 -14.60 -9.86
CA ARG A 771 -19.54 -15.21 -10.85
C ARG A 771 -20.09 -16.55 -11.28
N PHE A 772 -20.27 -16.72 -12.58
CA PHE A 772 -20.72 -17.98 -13.18
C PHE A 772 -19.60 -18.56 -14.06
N GLY A 773 -19.43 -19.88 -13.99
CA GLY A 773 -18.45 -20.63 -14.77
C GLY A 773 -18.38 -22.08 -14.31
N ASP A 774 -17.82 -22.95 -15.16
CA ASP A 774 -17.74 -24.39 -14.89
C ASP A 774 -16.61 -24.76 -13.91
N ASP A 775 -15.63 -23.87 -13.75
CA ASP A 775 -14.57 -23.96 -12.73
C ASP A 775 -14.89 -22.99 -11.57
N PRO A 776 -15.43 -23.48 -10.44
CA PRO A 776 -15.79 -22.63 -9.32
C PRO A 776 -14.60 -21.96 -8.65
N LEU A 777 -13.42 -22.59 -8.67
CA LEU A 777 -12.23 -22.05 -8.01
C LEU A 777 -11.65 -20.89 -8.82
N ARG A 778 -11.63 -21.04 -10.14
CA ARG A 778 -11.25 -19.96 -11.06
C ARG A 778 -12.28 -18.83 -11.12
N ALA A 779 -13.57 -19.16 -11.04
CA ALA A 779 -14.62 -18.17 -10.86
C ALA A 779 -14.43 -17.38 -9.56
N LEU A 780 -14.11 -18.04 -8.44
CA LEU A 780 -13.74 -17.37 -7.18
C LEU A 780 -12.49 -16.50 -7.35
N ALA A 781 -11.45 -17.00 -8.00
CA ALA A 781 -10.23 -16.24 -8.28
C ALA A 781 -10.55 -14.92 -9.00
N SER A 782 -11.43 -14.96 -10.02
CA SER A 782 -11.85 -13.77 -10.76
C SER A 782 -12.64 -12.75 -9.92
N ARG A 783 -13.28 -13.17 -8.82
CA ARG A 783 -13.96 -12.25 -7.89
C ARG A 783 -12.94 -11.40 -7.14
N PHE A 784 -11.88 -12.03 -6.66
CA PHE A 784 -10.93 -11.41 -5.74
C PHE A 784 -9.72 -10.79 -6.42
N VAL A 785 -9.32 -11.28 -7.59
CA VAL A 785 -8.21 -10.68 -8.36
C VAL A 785 -8.48 -9.20 -8.66
N GLY A 786 -9.72 -8.85 -9.02
CA GLY A 786 -10.11 -7.50 -9.41
C GLY A 786 -10.87 -6.69 -8.37
N MET A 787 -11.08 -7.20 -7.15
CA MET A 787 -11.90 -6.51 -6.13
C MET A 787 -11.37 -5.10 -5.84
N GLU A 788 -10.06 -4.99 -5.63
CA GLU A 788 -9.38 -3.72 -5.42
C GLU A 788 -9.38 -2.83 -6.66
N ASP A 789 -9.18 -3.42 -7.83
CA ASP A 789 -9.17 -2.69 -9.10
C ASP A 789 -10.54 -2.02 -9.35
N MET A 790 -11.64 -2.74 -9.09
CA MET A 790 -13.00 -2.22 -9.29
C MET A 790 -13.33 -1.08 -8.31
N LEU A 791 -12.69 -1.03 -7.14
CA LEU A 791 -12.99 -0.06 -6.07
C LEU A 791 -12.05 1.14 -6.04
N HIS A 792 -10.78 0.95 -6.39
CA HIS A 792 -9.73 1.92 -6.09
C HIS A 792 -8.93 2.38 -7.31
N MET A 793 -9.21 1.82 -8.50
CA MET A 793 -8.46 2.13 -9.72
C MET A 793 -9.29 2.94 -10.73
N PRO A 794 -8.87 4.18 -11.01
CA PRO A 794 -9.38 4.92 -12.17
C PRO A 794 -8.94 4.26 -13.49
N PRO A 795 -9.81 4.21 -14.53
CA PRO A 795 -11.18 4.72 -14.54
C PRO A 795 -12.27 3.77 -14.04
N TRP A 796 -11.95 2.51 -13.70
CA TRP A 796 -12.95 1.51 -13.32
C TRP A 796 -13.85 1.94 -12.18
N ASN A 797 -13.27 2.48 -11.12
CA ASN A 797 -14.04 2.94 -9.97
C ASN A 797 -14.92 4.15 -10.33
N SER A 798 -14.34 5.20 -10.92
CA SER A 798 -15.05 6.42 -11.32
C SER A 798 -16.18 6.15 -12.31
N ASP A 799 -15.94 5.33 -13.32
CA ASP A 799 -16.94 5.02 -14.35
C ASP A 799 -18.10 4.22 -13.76
N TRP A 800 -17.79 3.28 -12.86
CA TRP A 800 -18.80 2.50 -12.16
C TRP A 800 -19.64 3.36 -11.22
N TYR A 801 -19.02 4.25 -10.45
CA TYR A 801 -19.73 5.18 -9.58
C TYR A 801 -20.65 6.11 -10.37
N VAL A 802 -20.22 6.63 -11.52
CA VAL A 802 -21.06 7.45 -12.40
C VAL A 802 -22.23 6.63 -12.97
N LYS A 803 -21.99 5.35 -13.34
CA LYS A 803 -23.06 4.42 -13.76
C LYS A 803 -24.08 4.23 -12.65
N GLU A 804 -23.62 3.97 -11.42
CA GLU A 804 -24.50 3.81 -10.27
C GLU A 804 -25.28 5.08 -9.95
N ALA A 805 -24.64 6.25 -10.05
CA ALA A 805 -25.28 7.54 -9.82
C ALA A 805 -26.41 7.80 -10.82
N LYS A 806 -26.19 7.49 -12.10
CA LYS A 806 -27.19 7.63 -13.17
C LYS A 806 -28.38 6.69 -12.96
N ILE A 807 -28.13 5.42 -12.66
CA ILE A 807 -29.19 4.44 -12.43
C ILE A 807 -30.05 4.82 -11.22
N ASN A 808 -29.43 5.33 -10.15
CA ASN A 808 -30.11 5.74 -8.93
C ASN A 808 -30.66 7.19 -8.98
N GLN A 809 -30.56 7.87 -10.13
CA GLN A 809 -31.07 9.23 -10.32
C GLN A 809 -30.51 10.20 -9.25
N ILE A 810 -29.20 10.12 -9.00
CA ILE A 810 -28.50 10.92 -8.01
C ILE A 810 -28.34 12.35 -8.50
N HIS A 811 -28.63 13.31 -7.62
CA HIS A 811 -28.52 14.74 -7.88
C HIS A 811 -27.22 15.34 -7.33
N GLY A 812 -26.63 14.74 -6.30
CA GLY A 812 -25.36 15.18 -5.73
C GLY A 812 -24.65 14.04 -5.00
N MET A 813 -23.31 14.05 -5.05
CA MET A 813 -22.47 13.06 -4.37
C MET A 813 -21.74 13.69 -3.19
N VAL A 814 -21.76 13.01 -2.05
CA VAL A 814 -20.92 13.30 -0.88
C VAL A 814 -19.83 12.24 -0.80
N HIS A 815 -18.58 12.65 -0.96
CA HIS A 815 -17.39 11.79 -0.96
C HIS A 815 -16.63 11.94 0.36
N LEU A 816 -16.51 10.86 1.12
CA LEU A 816 -15.69 10.79 2.33
C LEU A 816 -14.23 10.52 1.97
N VAL A 817 -13.35 11.49 2.20
CA VAL A 817 -11.92 11.36 1.94
C VAL A 817 -11.20 11.12 3.27
N ALA A 818 -10.72 9.90 3.49
CA ALA A 818 -10.02 9.52 4.71
C ALA A 818 -8.49 9.62 4.54
N GLU A 819 -7.87 10.63 5.16
CA GLU A 819 -6.41 10.86 5.06
C GLU A 819 -5.56 9.75 5.72
N SER A 820 -6.16 8.93 6.59
CA SER A 820 -5.51 7.82 7.31
C SER A 820 -5.33 6.54 6.47
N CYS A 821 -5.70 6.55 5.18
CA CYS A 821 -5.69 5.36 4.35
C CYS A 821 -5.54 5.70 2.87
N THR A 822 -4.37 5.41 2.29
CA THR A 822 -4.09 5.57 0.85
C THR A 822 -5.05 4.78 -0.03
N GLN A 823 -5.51 3.60 0.42
CA GLN A 823 -6.53 2.84 -0.29
C GLN A 823 -7.90 3.56 -0.27
N ALA A 824 -8.25 4.23 0.83
CA ALA A 824 -9.57 4.82 1.02
C ALA A 824 -9.77 6.14 0.25
N VAL A 825 -8.70 6.85 -0.13
CA VAL A 825 -8.81 8.13 -0.86
C VAL A 825 -9.16 7.99 -2.35
N GLN A 826 -9.10 6.76 -2.90
CA GLN A 826 -9.80 6.33 -4.14
C GLN A 826 -9.56 7.12 -5.45
N GLY A 827 -8.55 7.98 -5.57
CA GLY A 827 -8.40 8.82 -6.77
C GLY A 827 -9.50 9.88 -6.86
N SER A 828 -9.71 10.58 -5.75
CA SER A 828 -10.68 11.65 -5.53
C SER A 828 -10.78 12.64 -6.70
N TYR A 829 -9.64 13.08 -7.27
CA TYR A 829 -9.61 13.95 -8.45
C TYR A 829 -10.37 13.34 -9.64
N PHE A 830 -10.12 12.07 -9.97
CA PHE A 830 -10.73 11.41 -11.13
C PHE A 830 -12.22 11.16 -10.91
N ILE A 831 -12.60 10.77 -9.69
CA ILE A 831 -14.00 10.61 -9.30
C ILE A 831 -14.72 11.95 -9.43
N LYS A 832 -14.20 13.01 -8.80
CA LYS A 832 -14.78 14.34 -8.84
C LYS A 832 -14.92 14.85 -10.27
N LYS A 833 -13.86 14.74 -11.08
CA LYS A 833 -13.88 15.13 -12.49
C LYS A 833 -14.97 14.37 -13.25
N ALA A 834 -15.05 13.04 -13.12
CA ALA A 834 -16.04 12.22 -13.80
C ALA A 834 -17.49 12.57 -13.41
N PHE A 835 -17.74 12.87 -12.13
CA PHE A 835 -19.06 13.28 -11.63
C PHE A 835 -19.46 14.68 -12.11
N GLU A 836 -18.56 15.66 -12.00
CA GLU A 836 -18.81 17.03 -12.45
C GLU A 836 -19.02 17.08 -13.98
N GLU A 837 -18.25 16.31 -14.76
CA GLU A 837 -18.47 16.13 -16.21
C GLU A 837 -19.80 15.43 -16.53
N ALA A 838 -20.26 14.53 -15.65
CA ALA A 838 -21.59 13.92 -15.74
C ALA A 838 -22.73 14.85 -15.27
N GLY A 839 -22.43 16.07 -14.83
CA GLY A 839 -23.41 17.04 -14.34
C GLY A 839 -23.93 16.76 -12.93
N ILE A 840 -23.19 15.99 -12.13
CA ILE A 840 -23.54 15.65 -10.74
C ILE A 840 -22.54 16.35 -9.80
N PRO A 841 -22.95 17.41 -9.09
CA PRO A 841 -22.08 18.12 -8.16
C PRO A 841 -21.53 17.22 -7.05
N VAL A 842 -20.29 17.53 -6.63
CA VAL A 842 -19.58 16.77 -5.58
C VAL A 842 -19.26 17.65 -4.37
N LEU A 843 -19.51 17.11 -3.17
CA LEU A 843 -18.99 17.58 -1.89
C LEU A 843 -17.98 16.58 -1.35
N GLU A 844 -16.77 17.03 -1.01
CA GLU A 844 -15.75 16.21 -0.35
C GLU A 844 -15.73 16.55 1.14
N LEU A 845 -15.86 15.53 1.99
CA LEU A 845 -15.75 15.66 3.45
C LEU A 845 -14.50 14.93 3.92
N GLN A 846 -13.61 15.65 4.60
CA GLN A 846 -12.42 15.04 5.19
C GLN A 846 -12.71 14.49 6.58
N ALA A 847 -12.75 13.16 6.71
CA ALA A 847 -12.92 12.48 7.99
C ALA A 847 -12.50 11.01 7.91
N ASP A 848 -12.19 10.44 9.08
CA ASP A 848 -12.00 8.99 9.21
C ASP A 848 -13.33 8.25 9.30
N THR A 849 -13.33 6.98 8.92
CA THR A 849 -14.50 6.09 8.87
C THR A 849 -14.88 5.54 10.24
N VAL A 850 -13.90 5.34 11.13
CA VAL A 850 -14.06 4.72 12.44
C VAL A 850 -13.58 5.58 13.61
N ASP A 851 -12.77 6.62 13.36
CA ASP A 851 -12.21 7.52 14.38
C ASP A 851 -12.98 8.84 14.50
N ALA A 852 -13.89 8.90 15.47
CA ALA A 852 -14.72 10.08 15.71
C ALA A 852 -13.96 11.30 16.24
N ARG A 853 -12.69 11.16 16.66
CA ARG A 853 -11.92 12.28 17.24
C ARG A 853 -11.62 13.38 16.22
N ALA A 854 -11.60 13.05 14.93
CA ALA A 854 -11.40 14.00 13.84
C ALA A 854 -12.74 14.55 13.28
N TRP A 855 -13.89 14.15 13.83
CA TRP A 855 -15.21 14.53 13.33
C TRP A 855 -15.76 15.76 14.06
N ASP A 856 -16.02 16.83 13.31
CA ASP A 856 -16.77 18.00 13.79
C ASP A 856 -18.19 17.97 13.21
N ASN A 857 -19.16 17.54 14.01
CA ASN A 857 -20.53 17.37 13.53
C ASN A 857 -21.18 18.68 13.06
N ALA A 858 -20.89 19.81 13.73
CA ALA A 858 -21.51 21.09 13.38
C ALA A 858 -20.95 21.59 12.04
N ARG A 859 -19.63 21.52 11.88
CA ARG A 859 -18.96 21.87 10.62
C ARG A 859 -19.42 20.99 9.46
N MET A 860 -19.40 19.67 9.61
CA MET A 860 -19.78 18.73 8.55
C MET A 860 -21.25 18.88 8.14
N THR A 861 -22.14 19.17 9.11
CA THR A 861 -23.54 19.46 8.82
C THR A 861 -23.67 20.76 8.01
N ALA A 862 -23.01 21.84 8.44
CA ALA A 862 -23.05 23.12 7.76
C ALA A 862 -22.47 23.05 6.33
N GLU A 863 -21.40 22.29 6.11
CA GLU A 863 -20.83 22.06 4.78
C GLU A 863 -21.84 21.38 3.83
N LEU A 864 -22.58 20.36 4.32
CA LEU A 864 -23.59 19.68 3.52
C LEU A 864 -24.86 20.54 3.32
N GLU A 865 -25.31 21.30 4.32
CA GLU A 865 -26.39 22.28 4.13
C GLU A 865 -26.03 23.32 3.07
N ALA A 866 -24.82 23.88 3.14
CA ALA A 866 -24.32 24.85 2.16
C ALA A 866 -24.22 24.22 0.75
N PHE A 867 -23.85 22.94 0.65
CA PHE A 867 -23.85 22.21 -0.62
C PHE A 867 -25.27 22.04 -1.17
N LEU A 868 -26.23 21.62 -0.34
CA LEU A 868 -27.64 21.48 -0.73
C LEU A 868 -28.22 22.81 -1.24
N GLU A 869 -27.99 23.89 -0.51
CA GLU A 869 -28.54 25.21 -0.85
C GLU A 869 -27.85 25.84 -2.06
N ASN A 870 -26.51 25.82 -2.12
CA ASN A 870 -25.75 26.60 -3.10
C ASN A 870 -25.39 25.81 -4.37
N ARG A 871 -25.09 24.52 -4.26
CA ARG A 871 -24.71 23.68 -5.41
C ARG A 871 -25.91 22.93 -6.01
N LEU A 872 -26.88 22.53 -5.18
CA LEU A 872 -28.08 21.80 -5.64
C LEU A 872 -29.35 22.67 -5.69
N GLY A 873 -29.34 23.88 -5.13
CA GLY A 873 -30.50 24.79 -5.15
C GLY A 873 -31.68 24.35 -4.25
N VAL A 874 -31.44 23.46 -3.28
CA VAL A 874 -32.46 22.89 -2.40
C VAL A 874 -32.60 23.75 -1.14
N LYS A 875 -33.66 24.55 -1.07
CA LYS A 875 -33.98 25.37 0.12
C LYS A 875 -34.58 24.53 1.25
N PRO A 876 -34.37 24.90 2.53
CA PRO A 876 -35.07 24.26 3.65
C PRO A 876 -36.59 24.43 3.51
N TRP A 877 -37.32 23.39 3.91
CA TRP A 877 -38.79 23.32 3.94
C TRP A 877 -39.38 24.16 5.06
#